data_AF-A0A7W1CQR1-F1
#
_entry.id   AF-A0A7W1CQR1-F1
#
_cell.length_a   1.000
_cell.length_b   1.000
_cell.length_c   1.000
_cell.angle_alpha   90.00
_cell.angle_beta   90.00
_cell.angle_gamma   90.00
#
_symmetry.space_group_name_H-M   'P 1'
#
loop_
_entity.id
_entity.type
_entity.pdbx_description
1 polymer ?
#
loop_
_entity_poly.entity_id
_entity_poly.type
_entity_poly.pdbx_seq_one_letter_code
_entity_poly.pdbx_strand_id
1 'polypeptide(L)'
;MQLSGSDARLATWIPGCDPDLDAARASLAWDALLVVGYVILLAAILRRWWPLYQAPKLKAAERAVIALPVAAGVLDLVENALIFAGLDVGNRIVFDRFTYPDRLALPVTIATIAWVKWLALGLALVAAVMALMLAVARRKESDRPVPAVVPARVAATAAAGQPEGLGVCCSGGGIRAAAFSLGALERLEVAGVMDRAKWLTAVSGGSYAATSWRLVKASDAARPAAADIVAWLEEQIPGSPAGRHRFLRNGPGGLGRSVISAVAYIALYLVVLAALVFALSWPLGWVIGSDAVQPVLRTLGALPDRIDIPAELWLPGVIVMLAGAAVLGVSALPSYRLATLWRPAAGLIALGVALELFLVGAPLAMVTVGAYMHGGTASARAAVLGTTALAGVAGTVLRMASKPVLSRFSARLPELGGLLLVAAGLIWAGKVATDAAVGTGLFRSPITWVAVTASFVGVYLFVGISGPTIHRIYRIRLRRTFGLARDGDGNLWSPPDDEQLTWADMPATDPELIVCCARQRTGIAPGGLPAETFTISRTEVRMGDHVAPTGALVAALPRDLAAERQVASWIATSGAAFASAMGRLSKGSTNALMAALNIDLGIWLPNPRLVEDPHARFPKVRFGYLFKEILGWYDPADRFVFVADGGHWENLGLVELLRRRAATILCIDASGDQVGAFTTLH
;
A
#
# COMPACT_ATOMS: atom_id res chain seq x y z
N MET A 1 -29.56 10.37 -26.62
CA MET A 1 -30.50 11.51 -26.44
C MET A 1 -31.56 11.39 -27.55
N GLN A 2 -32.85 11.40 -27.17
CA GLN A 2 -34.08 11.35 -28.00
C GLN A 2 -34.47 10.01 -28.67
N LEU A 3 -35.27 9.21 -27.96
CA LEU A 3 -36.11 8.13 -28.50
C LEU A 3 -37.58 8.45 -28.22
N SER A 4 -38.25 9.13 -29.16
CA SER A 4 -39.59 8.79 -29.67
C SER A 4 -40.23 9.98 -30.40
N GLY A 5 -40.65 9.73 -31.63
CA GLY A 5 -41.30 10.72 -32.48
C GLY A 5 -41.19 10.34 -33.95
N SER A 6 -42.00 9.36 -34.36
CA SER A 6 -42.19 8.77 -35.70
C SER A 6 -40.95 8.18 -36.39
N ASP A 7 -41.14 6.97 -36.92
CA ASP A 7 -40.17 6.18 -37.70
C ASP A 7 -39.46 7.01 -38.80
N ALA A 8 -40.16 8.01 -39.35
CA ALA A 8 -39.65 8.93 -40.35
C ALA A 8 -38.51 9.86 -39.86
N ARG A 9 -38.46 10.24 -38.58
CA ARG A 9 -37.40 11.13 -38.06
C ARG A 9 -36.15 10.38 -37.63
N LEU A 10 -36.27 9.12 -37.18
CA LEU A 10 -35.11 8.28 -36.88
C LEU A 10 -34.30 8.00 -38.15
N ALA A 11 -35.01 7.72 -39.26
CA ALA A 11 -34.43 7.52 -40.60
C ALA A 11 -33.70 8.77 -41.14
N THR A 12 -34.06 9.99 -40.69
CA THR A 12 -33.37 11.22 -41.09
C THR A 12 -32.10 11.55 -40.29
N TRP A 13 -31.91 10.95 -39.12
CA TRP A 13 -30.77 11.24 -38.22
C TRP A 13 -29.64 10.21 -38.32
N ILE A 14 -29.95 8.97 -38.67
CA ILE A 14 -28.97 7.92 -39.00
C ILE A 14 -29.28 7.49 -40.44
N PRO A 15 -28.56 8.00 -41.45
CA PRO A 15 -28.78 7.59 -42.82
C PRO A 15 -28.47 6.08 -42.93
N GLY A 16 -29.50 5.24 -43.04
CA GLY A 16 -29.36 3.80 -43.34
C GLY A 16 -29.85 2.79 -42.29
N CYS A 17 -30.54 3.20 -41.22
CA CYS A 17 -31.19 2.24 -40.30
C CYS A 17 -32.72 2.41 -40.36
N ASP A 18 -33.43 1.38 -40.85
CA ASP A 18 -34.85 1.23 -40.58
C ASP A 18 -35.06 1.07 -39.06
N PRO A 19 -36.03 1.76 -38.44
CA PRO A 19 -36.32 1.64 -37.01
C PRO A 19 -36.99 0.29 -36.73
N ASP A 20 -36.18 -0.76 -36.62
CA ASP A 20 -36.62 -2.10 -36.26
C ASP A 20 -36.80 -2.19 -34.73
N LEU A 21 -38.02 -1.93 -34.26
CA LEU A 21 -38.40 -2.11 -32.86
C LEU A 21 -38.27 -3.58 -32.41
N ASP A 22 -38.29 -4.54 -33.34
CA ASP A 22 -38.07 -5.95 -33.02
C ASP A 22 -36.58 -6.24 -32.79
N ALA A 23 -35.66 -5.52 -33.46
CA ALA A 23 -34.24 -5.54 -33.11
C ALA A 23 -33.96 -4.94 -31.71
N ALA A 24 -34.70 -3.90 -31.31
CA ALA A 24 -34.61 -3.34 -29.95
C ALA A 24 -35.19 -4.28 -28.87
N ARG A 25 -36.22 -5.06 -29.20
CA ARG A 25 -36.75 -6.12 -28.31
C ARG A 25 -35.80 -7.32 -28.24
N ALA A 26 -35.22 -7.72 -29.36
CA ALA A 26 -34.24 -8.79 -29.42
C ALA A 26 -32.96 -8.44 -28.64
N SER A 27 -32.54 -7.17 -28.65
CA SER A 27 -31.37 -6.74 -27.88
C SER A 27 -31.60 -6.82 -26.37
N LEU A 28 -32.81 -6.53 -25.88
CA LEU A 28 -33.18 -6.73 -24.46
C LEU A 28 -33.10 -8.21 -24.02
N ALA A 29 -33.44 -9.14 -24.93
CA ALA A 29 -33.32 -10.57 -24.65
C ALA A 29 -31.85 -11.02 -24.57
N TRP A 30 -31.00 -10.52 -25.47
CA TRP A 30 -29.54 -10.75 -25.42
C TRP A 30 -28.90 -10.11 -24.19
N ASP A 31 -29.38 -8.93 -23.79
CA ASP A 31 -28.90 -8.25 -22.58
C ASP A 31 -29.27 -9.03 -21.32
N ALA A 32 -30.49 -9.57 -21.22
CA ALA A 32 -30.88 -10.46 -20.12
C ALA A 32 -29.97 -11.70 -20.00
N LEU A 33 -29.52 -12.28 -21.12
CA LEU A 33 -28.53 -13.37 -21.12
C LEU A 33 -27.16 -12.89 -20.64
N LEU A 34 -26.72 -11.70 -21.07
CA LEU A 34 -25.48 -11.08 -20.63
C LEU A 34 -25.49 -10.81 -19.11
N VAL A 35 -26.63 -10.35 -18.58
CA VAL A 35 -26.87 -10.19 -17.13
C VAL A 35 -26.61 -11.48 -16.38
N VAL A 36 -27.28 -12.56 -16.80
CA VAL A 36 -27.08 -13.88 -16.17
C VAL A 36 -25.61 -14.30 -16.24
N GLY A 37 -24.95 -14.10 -17.38
CA GLY A 37 -23.55 -14.44 -17.59
C GLY A 37 -22.59 -13.71 -16.65
N TYR A 38 -22.65 -12.37 -16.60
CA TYR A 38 -21.73 -11.60 -15.75
C TYR A 38 -22.03 -11.78 -14.27
N VAL A 39 -23.31 -11.90 -13.88
CA VAL A 39 -23.70 -12.12 -12.48
C VAL A 39 -23.12 -13.44 -12.00
N ILE A 40 -23.30 -14.53 -12.75
CA ILE A 40 -22.75 -15.85 -12.41
C ILE A 40 -21.23 -15.80 -12.32
N LEU A 41 -20.57 -15.23 -13.32
CA LEU A 41 -19.11 -15.18 -13.38
C LEU A 41 -18.52 -14.39 -12.20
N LEU A 42 -18.96 -13.14 -12.01
CA LEU A 42 -18.44 -12.27 -10.96
C LEU A 42 -18.80 -12.78 -9.57
N ALA A 43 -20.03 -13.28 -9.37
CA ALA A 43 -20.42 -13.88 -8.09
C ALA A 43 -19.62 -15.15 -7.79
N ALA A 44 -19.31 -15.99 -8.79
CA ALA A 44 -18.48 -17.17 -8.61
C ALA A 44 -17.04 -16.80 -8.22
N ILE A 45 -16.43 -15.84 -8.92
CA ILE A 45 -15.09 -15.29 -8.62
C ILE A 45 -15.05 -14.76 -7.18
N LEU A 46 -16.00 -13.88 -6.83
CA LEU A 46 -16.06 -13.27 -5.51
C LEU A 46 -16.34 -14.33 -4.43
N ARG A 47 -17.33 -15.21 -4.60
CA ARG A 47 -17.64 -16.24 -3.61
C ARG A 47 -16.47 -17.21 -3.40
N ARG A 48 -15.70 -17.53 -4.45
CA ARG A 48 -14.57 -18.46 -4.39
C ARG A 48 -13.34 -17.83 -3.72
N TRP A 49 -13.03 -16.58 -4.02
CA TRP A 49 -11.74 -15.97 -3.68
C TRP A 49 -11.83 -14.73 -2.78
N TRP A 50 -12.96 -14.02 -2.72
CA TRP A 50 -13.15 -12.91 -1.77
C TRP A 50 -12.98 -13.35 -0.30
N PRO A 51 -13.43 -14.54 0.14
CA PRO A 51 -13.22 -14.98 1.52
C PRO A 51 -11.76 -15.04 1.97
N LEU A 52 -10.82 -15.08 1.02
CA LEU A 52 -9.39 -15.05 1.27
C LEU A 52 -8.89 -13.67 1.75
N TYR A 53 -9.66 -12.59 1.56
CA TYR A 53 -9.35 -11.28 2.15
C TYR A 53 -9.51 -11.32 3.68
N GLN A 54 -8.53 -10.81 4.42
CA GLN A 54 -8.55 -10.75 5.90
C GLN A 54 -8.56 -9.32 6.47
N ALA A 55 -8.66 -8.30 5.61
CA ALA A 55 -8.76 -6.91 6.04
C ALA A 55 -10.11 -6.68 6.76
N PRO A 56 -10.17 -6.32 8.05
CA PRO A 56 -11.40 -6.45 8.83
C PRO A 56 -12.53 -5.54 8.39
N LYS A 57 -12.23 -4.32 7.93
CA LYS A 57 -13.25 -3.41 7.38
C LYS A 57 -13.91 -3.99 6.12
N LEU A 58 -13.12 -4.59 5.23
CA LEU A 58 -13.61 -5.22 4.00
C LEU A 58 -14.20 -6.62 4.25
N LYS A 59 -13.70 -7.33 5.26
CA LYS A 59 -14.24 -8.62 5.72
C LYS A 59 -15.60 -8.45 6.39
N ALA A 60 -15.79 -7.37 7.17
CA ALA A 60 -17.11 -7.00 7.69
C ALA A 60 -18.12 -6.73 6.57
N ALA A 61 -17.64 -6.20 5.43
CA ALA A 61 -18.44 -5.98 4.22
C ALA A 61 -18.49 -7.19 3.27
N GLU A 62 -17.96 -8.36 3.63
CA GLU A 62 -17.83 -9.52 2.73
C GLU A 62 -19.15 -9.91 2.06
N ARG A 63 -20.23 -9.98 2.84
CA ARG A 63 -21.55 -10.30 2.30
C ARG A 63 -22.03 -9.26 1.30
N ALA A 64 -21.78 -7.98 1.58
CA ALA A 64 -22.16 -6.88 0.69
C ALA A 64 -21.35 -6.93 -0.61
N VAL A 65 -20.04 -7.19 -0.55
CA VAL A 65 -19.19 -7.28 -1.74
C VAL A 65 -19.56 -8.46 -2.61
N ILE A 66 -19.77 -9.65 -2.03
CA ILE A 66 -20.20 -10.85 -2.77
C ILE A 66 -21.59 -10.64 -3.40
N ALA A 67 -22.44 -9.80 -2.80
CA ALA A 67 -23.77 -9.47 -3.32
C ALA A 67 -23.76 -8.38 -4.41
N LEU A 68 -22.66 -7.64 -4.61
CA LEU A 68 -22.59 -6.55 -5.61
C LEU A 68 -22.97 -6.99 -7.03
N PRO A 69 -22.48 -8.14 -7.57
CA PRO A 69 -22.89 -8.59 -8.90
C PRO A 69 -24.39 -8.85 -8.99
N VAL A 70 -24.97 -9.45 -7.95
CA VAL A 70 -26.41 -9.74 -7.89
C VAL A 70 -27.22 -8.45 -7.82
N ALA A 71 -26.78 -7.47 -7.02
CA ALA A 71 -27.41 -6.17 -6.95
C ALA A 71 -27.36 -5.44 -8.30
N ALA A 72 -26.21 -5.46 -8.98
CA ALA A 72 -26.08 -4.92 -10.33
C ALA A 72 -27.04 -5.61 -11.32
N GLY A 73 -27.10 -6.94 -11.30
CA GLY A 73 -28.01 -7.71 -12.15
C GLY A 73 -29.49 -7.45 -11.89
N VAL A 74 -29.90 -7.27 -10.63
CA VAL A 74 -31.28 -6.90 -10.29
C VAL A 74 -31.61 -5.51 -10.83
N LEU A 75 -30.71 -4.54 -10.65
CA LEU A 75 -30.89 -3.19 -11.21
C LEU A 75 -30.99 -3.23 -12.73
N ASP A 76 -30.19 -4.07 -13.40
CA ASP A 76 -30.24 -4.31 -14.84
C ASP A 76 -31.60 -4.85 -15.31
N LEU A 77 -32.11 -5.86 -14.62
CA LEU A 77 -33.43 -6.43 -14.94
C LEU A 77 -34.57 -5.42 -14.72
N VAL A 78 -34.49 -4.60 -13.67
CA VAL A 78 -35.47 -3.53 -13.42
C VAL A 78 -35.40 -2.45 -14.50
N GLU A 79 -34.19 -2.03 -14.88
CA GLU A 79 -33.98 -1.11 -16.00
C GLU A 79 -34.60 -1.65 -17.28
N ASN A 80 -34.27 -2.89 -17.64
CA ASN A 80 -34.76 -3.56 -18.86
C ASN A 80 -36.29 -3.73 -18.85
N ALA A 81 -36.88 -4.03 -17.69
CA ALA A 81 -38.34 -4.11 -17.56
C ALA A 81 -39.02 -2.73 -17.75
N LEU A 82 -38.41 -1.65 -17.26
CA LEU A 82 -38.92 -0.29 -17.45
C LEU A 82 -38.76 0.18 -18.91
N ILE A 83 -37.64 -0.18 -19.57
CA ILE A 83 -37.44 0.06 -20.99
C ILE A 83 -38.46 -0.73 -21.81
N PHE A 84 -38.65 -2.01 -21.53
CA PHE A 84 -39.63 -2.86 -22.20
C PHE A 84 -41.06 -2.32 -22.02
N ALA A 85 -41.46 -1.97 -20.80
CA ALA A 85 -42.76 -1.34 -20.55
C ALA A 85 -42.92 0.00 -21.29
N GLY A 86 -41.84 0.79 -21.40
CA GLY A 86 -41.83 2.02 -22.19
C GLY A 86 -41.95 1.79 -23.70
N LEU A 87 -41.46 0.66 -24.21
CA LEU A 87 -41.54 0.25 -25.62
C LEU A 87 -42.88 -0.42 -25.98
N ASP A 88 -43.51 -1.13 -25.04
CA ASP A 88 -44.71 -1.94 -25.27
C ASP A 88 -46.04 -1.19 -25.01
N VAL A 89 -46.03 -0.14 -24.17
CA VAL A 89 -47.24 0.61 -23.77
C VAL A 89 -47.64 1.71 -24.77
N GLY A 90 -47.29 1.54 -26.05
CA GLY A 90 -47.72 2.42 -27.15
C GLY A 90 -49.22 2.39 -27.46
N ASN A 91 -50.07 1.70 -26.68
CA ASN A 91 -51.48 1.53 -27.04
C ASN A 91 -52.54 1.56 -25.91
N ARG A 92 -52.23 1.87 -24.64
CA ARG A 92 -53.26 2.08 -23.60
C ARG A 92 -52.92 3.15 -22.54
N ILE A 93 -53.53 4.33 -22.71
CA ILE A 93 -54.13 5.31 -21.77
C ILE A 93 -53.39 5.77 -20.47
N VAL A 94 -52.41 5.05 -19.90
CA VAL A 94 -51.77 5.49 -18.62
C VAL A 94 -50.31 5.96 -18.80
N PHE A 95 -49.58 5.47 -19.80
CA PHE A 95 -48.21 5.90 -20.11
C PHE A 95 -48.06 6.30 -21.58
N ASP A 96 -48.78 7.34 -21.99
CA ASP A 96 -48.64 7.89 -23.34
C ASP A 96 -47.26 8.54 -23.53
N ARG A 97 -46.47 7.95 -24.44
CA ARG A 97 -45.23 8.43 -25.10
C ARG A 97 -43.97 8.64 -24.25
N PHE A 98 -42.88 8.08 -24.77
CA PHE A 98 -41.50 8.20 -24.29
C PHE A 98 -40.87 9.54 -24.72
N THR A 99 -41.59 10.67 -24.65
CA THR A 99 -41.12 11.95 -25.20
C THR A 99 -40.44 12.80 -24.13
N TYR A 100 -39.12 12.91 -24.22
CA TYR A 100 -38.36 14.02 -23.61
C TYR A 100 -38.49 15.25 -24.54
N PRO A 101 -38.78 16.46 -24.03
CA PRO A 101 -38.76 16.89 -22.62
C PRO A 101 -40.10 16.82 -21.87
N ASP A 102 -41.17 16.34 -22.50
CA ASP A 102 -42.54 16.50 -21.98
C ASP A 102 -42.85 15.67 -20.72
N ARG A 103 -42.14 14.55 -20.49
CA ARG A 103 -42.26 13.73 -19.26
C ARG A 103 -40.89 13.22 -18.77
N LEU A 104 -40.25 13.97 -17.86
CA LEU A 104 -38.91 13.64 -17.32
C LEU A 104 -38.86 12.39 -16.43
N ALA A 105 -39.95 12.03 -15.75
CA ALA A 105 -39.89 11.07 -14.63
C ALA A 105 -39.40 9.67 -15.04
N LEU A 106 -39.96 9.06 -16.08
CA LEU A 106 -39.61 7.70 -16.51
C LEU A 106 -38.19 7.62 -17.11
N PRO A 107 -37.78 8.48 -18.07
CA PRO A 107 -36.41 8.47 -18.60
C PRO A 107 -35.34 8.74 -17.56
N VAL A 108 -35.58 9.69 -16.64
CA VAL A 108 -34.63 10.00 -15.55
C VAL A 108 -34.53 8.84 -14.56
N THR A 109 -35.63 8.14 -14.28
CA THR A 109 -35.63 6.95 -13.42
C THR A 109 -34.81 5.82 -14.04
N ILE A 110 -35.04 5.52 -15.34
CA ILE A 110 -34.27 4.51 -16.08
C ILE A 110 -32.78 4.88 -16.09
N ALA A 111 -32.43 6.13 -16.43
CA ALA A 111 -31.05 6.58 -16.44
C ALA A 111 -30.38 6.51 -15.05
N THR A 112 -31.12 6.85 -13.98
CA THR A 112 -30.61 6.76 -12.61
C THR A 112 -30.32 5.31 -12.22
N ILE A 113 -31.24 4.39 -12.52
CA ILE A 113 -31.05 2.95 -12.28
C ILE A 113 -29.85 2.42 -13.06
N ALA A 114 -29.73 2.80 -14.34
CA ALA A 114 -28.61 2.42 -15.20
C ALA A 114 -27.26 2.89 -14.61
N TRP A 115 -27.17 4.12 -14.13
CA TRP A 115 -25.92 4.63 -13.54
C TRP A 115 -25.58 3.97 -12.20
N VAL A 116 -26.57 3.74 -11.33
CA VAL A 116 -26.36 3.00 -10.08
C VAL A 116 -25.92 1.56 -10.36
N LYS A 117 -26.50 0.93 -11.40
CA LYS A 117 -26.08 -0.37 -11.91
C LYS A 117 -24.62 -0.36 -12.35
N TRP A 118 -24.22 0.57 -13.22
CA TRP A 118 -22.84 0.64 -13.72
C TRP A 118 -21.83 0.90 -12.60
N LEU A 119 -22.19 1.70 -11.59
CA LEU A 119 -21.37 1.87 -10.39
C LEU A 119 -21.24 0.56 -9.60
N ALA A 120 -22.34 -0.14 -9.35
CA ALA A 120 -22.34 -1.43 -8.65
C ALA A 120 -21.53 -2.50 -9.41
N LEU A 121 -21.69 -2.57 -10.74
CA LEU A 121 -20.95 -3.48 -11.60
C LEU A 121 -19.46 -3.13 -11.65
N GLY A 122 -19.10 -1.85 -11.73
CA GLY A 122 -17.71 -1.39 -11.66
C GLY A 122 -17.04 -1.76 -10.34
N LEU A 123 -17.74 -1.55 -9.21
CA LEU A 123 -17.26 -1.98 -7.89
C LEU A 123 -17.13 -3.50 -7.80
N ALA A 124 -18.08 -4.26 -8.35
CA ALA A 124 -18.03 -5.72 -8.43
C ALA A 124 -16.83 -6.21 -9.25
N LEU A 125 -16.55 -5.56 -10.39
CA LEU A 125 -15.41 -5.89 -11.26
C LEU A 125 -14.09 -5.60 -10.56
N VAL A 126 -13.94 -4.44 -9.93
CA VAL A 126 -12.75 -4.10 -9.12
C VAL A 126 -12.56 -5.14 -8.01
N ALA A 127 -13.62 -5.49 -7.29
CA ALA A 127 -13.58 -6.51 -6.26
C ALA A 127 -13.20 -7.90 -6.82
N ALA A 128 -13.71 -8.27 -8.00
CA ALA A 128 -13.44 -9.54 -8.65
C ALA A 128 -11.99 -9.61 -9.14
N VAL A 129 -11.47 -8.54 -9.74
CA VAL A 129 -10.06 -8.41 -10.14
C VAL A 129 -9.15 -8.49 -8.91
N MET A 130 -9.49 -7.78 -7.83
CA MET A 130 -8.76 -7.88 -6.56
C MET A 130 -8.77 -9.32 -6.02
N ALA A 131 -9.93 -9.98 -6.02
CA ALA A 131 -10.05 -11.37 -5.59
C ALA A 131 -9.27 -12.35 -6.47
N LEU A 132 -9.22 -12.11 -7.79
CA LEU A 132 -8.44 -12.92 -8.73
C LEU A 132 -6.93 -12.66 -8.59
N MET A 133 -6.50 -11.40 -8.48
CA MET A 133 -5.11 -11.04 -8.20
C MET A 133 -4.67 -11.66 -6.88
N LEU A 134 -5.54 -11.63 -5.87
CA LEU A 134 -5.33 -12.32 -4.62
C LEU A 134 -5.19 -13.82 -4.88
N ALA A 135 -6.11 -14.47 -5.57
CA ALA A 135 -6.02 -15.90 -5.90
C ALA A 135 -4.75 -16.28 -6.67
N VAL A 136 -4.22 -15.38 -7.51
CA VAL A 136 -2.95 -15.56 -8.23
C VAL A 136 -1.76 -15.36 -7.30
N ALA A 137 -1.74 -14.31 -6.48
CA ALA A 137 -0.70 -14.07 -5.47
C ALA A 137 -0.71 -15.11 -4.33
N ARG A 138 -1.88 -15.73 -4.11
CA ARG A 138 -2.17 -16.81 -3.16
C ARG A 138 -2.13 -18.17 -3.81
N ARG A 139 -1.91 -18.28 -5.14
CA ARG A 139 -1.58 -19.58 -5.74
C ARG A 139 -0.44 -20.06 -4.90
N LYS A 140 -0.71 -21.09 -4.11
CA LYS A 140 0.25 -21.73 -3.24
C LYS A 140 1.55 -21.72 -4.02
N GLU A 141 2.60 -21.15 -3.45
CA GLU A 141 3.90 -21.76 -3.66
C GLU A 141 3.71 -23.22 -3.22
N SER A 142 3.29 -24.03 -4.19
CA SER A 142 2.71 -25.35 -4.00
C SER A 142 3.86 -26.28 -3.75
N ASP A 143 4.20 -26.40 -2.46
CA ASP A 143 4.84 -27.54 -1.82
C ASP A 143 4.70 -27.35 -0.33
N ARG A 144 3.51 -27.64 0.19
CA ARG A 144 3.28 -27.70 1.64
C ARG A 144 2.55 -28.98 1.94
N PRO A 145 3.08 -29.80 2.84
CA PRO A 145 2.60 -29.76 4.20
C PRO A 145 3.07 -28.47 4.87
N VAL A 146 2.15 -27.62 5.33
CA VAL A 146 2.38 -27.03 6.66
C VAL A 146 2.19 -28.24 7.54
N PRO A 147 3.24 -28.81 8.16
CA PRO A 147 2.92 -29.62 9.31
C PRO A 147 2.10 -28.68 10.20
N ALA A 148 0.98 -29.17 10.73
CA ALA A 148 0.50 -28.66 11.99
C ALA A 148 1.62 -28.96 13.00
N VAL A 149 2.70 -28.19 12.93
CA VAL A 149 3.40 -27.78 14.12
C VAL A 149 2.37 -26.86 14.80
N VAL A 150 1.35 -27.50 15.41
CA VAL A 150 1.09 -27.24 16.82
C VAL A 150 2.49 -27.06 17.34
N PRO A 151 2.92 -25.84 17.75
CA PRO A 151 4.20 -25.71 18.41
C PRO A 151 4.21 -26.92 19.32
N ALA A 152 5.17 -27.85 19.14
CA ALA A 152 5.62 -28.61 20.29
C ALA A 152 5.75 -27.47 21.26
N ARG A 153 4.79 -27.39 22.21
CA ARG A 153 4.63 -26.27 23.10
C ARG A 153 6.07 -26.10 23.44
N VAL A 154 6.70 -24.99 23.08
CA VAL A 154 7.91 -24.68 23.78
C VAL A 154 7.23 -24.44 25.13
N ALA A 155 6.99 -25.48 25.97
CA ALA A 155 8.04 -25.99 26.83
C ALA A 155 9.31 -25.22 26.52
N ALA A 156 9.27 -23.90 26.73
CA ALA A 156 9.39 -23.43 28.06
C ALA A 156 10.39 -24.40 28.72
N THR A 157 11.58 -24.42 28.14
CA THR A 157 12.68 -23.69 28.73
C THR A 157 12.24 -22.30 29.29
N ALA A 158 11.14 -22.04 30.01
CA ALA A 158 10.85 -22.51 31.38
C ALA A 158 11.66 -23.74 31.81
N ALA A 159 12.99 -23.58 31.70
CA ALA A 159 13.82 -24.14 32.73
C ALA A 159 13.19 -23.61 34.01
N ALA A 160 12.87 -24.49 34.95
CA ALA A 160 12.46 -24.13 36.29
C ALA A 160 13.61 -23.43 37.07
N GLY A 161 14.47 -22.69 36.36
CA GLY A 161 15.57 -21.90 36.89
C GLY A 161 15.08 -20.51 37.28
N GLN A 162 15.67 -20.00 38.36
CA GLN A 162 15.44 -18.64 38.81
C GLN A 162 15.95 -17.64 37.76
N PRO A 163 15.36 -16.43 37.70
CA PRO A 163 15.94 -15.35 36.91
C PRO A 163 17.42 -15.18 37.23
N GLU A 164 18.26 -15.03 36.20
CA GLU A 164 19.71 -14.93 36.35
C GLU A 164 20.28 -13.89 35.39
N GLY A 165 21.37 -13.25 35.77
CA GLY A 165 22.15 -12.38 34.91
C GLY A 165 21.55 -10.98 34.75
N LEU A 166 22.36 -10.12 34.13
CA LEU A 166 22.02 -8.74 33.84
C LEU A 166 21.68 -8.60 32.36
N GLY A 167 20.53 -8.00 32.06
CA GLY A 167 20.16 -7.55 30.72
C GLY A 167 20.23 -6.04 30.61
N VAL A 168 20.72 -5.53 29.49
CA VAL A 168 20.67 -4.11 29.14
C VAL A 168 19.82 -3.96 27.88
N CYS A 169 18.90 -3.01 27.84
CA CYS A 169 18.14 -2.71 26.64
C CYS A 169 18.29 -1.25 26.21
N CYS A 170 18.53 -1.04 24.92
CA CYS A 170 18.65 0.28 24.29
C CYS A 170 17.48 0.52 23.34
N SER A 171 16.74 1.60 23.54
CA SER A 171 15.51 1.87 22.79
C SER A 171 15.36 3.34 22.37
N GLY A 172 14.36 3.60 21.52
CA GLY A 172 14.03 4.93 21.03
C GLY A 172 14.38 5.15 19.55
N GLY A 173 13.75 6.15 18.93
CA GLY A 173 13.78 6.35 17.48
C GLY A 173 14.97 7.15 16.97
N GLY A 174 15.67 6.60 15.96
CA GLY A 174 16.63 7.32 15.13
C GLY A 174 17.89 7.83 15.84
N ILE A 175 18.57 8.80 15.21
CA ILE A 175 19.91 9.25 15.61
C ILE A 175 19.98 9.86 17.02
N ARG A 176 18.88 10.48 17.49
CA ARG A 176 18.83 11.10 18.82
C ARG A 176 18.85 10.03 19.92
N ALA A 177 18.07 8.96 19.74
CA ALA A 177 18.06 7.83 20.66
C ALA A 177 19.40 7.07 20.63
N ALA A 178 20.03 6.97 19.45
CA ALA A 178 21.38 6.42 19.33
C ALA A 178 22.40 7.22 20.15
N ALA A 179 22.40 8.55 20.06
CA ALA A 179 23.30 9.41 20.83
C ALA A 179 23.08 9.29 22.34
N PHE A 180 21.81 9.30 22.78
CA PHE A 180 21.46 9.07 24.18
C PHE A 180 21.93 7.70 24.68
N SER A 181 21.68 6.65 23.89
CA SER A 181 22.08 5.28 24.22
C SER A 181 23.59 5.12 24.28
N LEU A 182 24.36 5.76 23.39
CA LEU A 182 25.82 5.73 23.42
C LEU A 182 26.38 6.38 24.71
N GLY A 183 25.85 7.54 25.11
CA GLY A 183 26.27 8.17 26.37
C GLY A 183 25.93 7.32 27.60
N ALA A 184 24.78 6.64 27.59
CA ALA A 184 24.43 5.69 28.65
C ALA A 184 25.36 4.47 28.64
N LEU A 185 25.60 3.86 27.48
CA LEU A 185 26.52 2.71 27.33
C LEU A 185 27.94 3.06 27.75
N GLU A 186 28.43 4.28 27.46
CA GLU A 186 29.73 4.76 27.94
C GLU A 186 29.83 4.74 29.46
N ARG A 187 28.81 5.25 30.16
CA ARG A 187 28.78 5.24 31.63
C ARG A 187 28.66 3.82 32.20
N LEU A 188 27.88 2.96 31.56
CA LEU A 188 27.75 1.55 31.96
C LEU A 188 29.04 0.77 31.73
N GLU A 189 29.77 1.05 30.65
CA GLU A 189 31.07 0.44 30.34
C GLU A 189 32.13 0.89 31.35
N VAL A 190 32.24 2.20 31.64
CA VAL A 190 33.15 2.73 32.67
C VAL A 190 32.85 2.15 34.06
N ALA A 191 31.58 1.89 34.37
CA ALA A 191 31.15 1.32 35.63
C ALA A 191 31.30 -0.22 35.71
N GLY A 192 31.85 -0.89 34.68
CA GLY A 192 31.97 -2.36 34.63
C GLY A 192 30.63 -3.09 34.63
N VAL A 193 29.55 -2.40 34.25
CA VAL A 193 28.21 -2.99 34.17
C VAL A 193 28.09 -3.83 32.90
N MET A 194 28.66 -3.37 31.79
CA MET A 194 28.62 -4.08 30.52
C MET A 194 29.37 -5.42 30.56
N ASP A 195 30.45 -5.53 31.34
CA ASP A 195 31.21 -6.78 31.50
C ASP A 195 30.43 -7.87 32.27
N ARG A 196 29.40 -7.46 33.03
CA ARG A 196 28.49 -8.36 33.75
C ARG A 196 27.19 -8.61 32.99
N ALA A 197 26.93 -7.86 31.92
CA ALA A 197 25.71 -7.98 31.15
C ALA A 197 25.80 -9.23 30.26
N LYS A 198 24.79 -10.08 30.33
CA LYS A 198 24.67 -11.29 29.51
C LYS A 198 23.95 -11.02 28.19
N TRP A 199 23.04 -10.06 28.19
CA TRP A 199 22.23 -9.72 27.01
C TRP A 199 22.17 -8.22 26.79
N LEU A 200 22.25 -7.82 25.53
CA LEU A 200 22.07 -6.47 25.06
C LEU A 200 20.96 -6.48 24.00
N THR A 201 19.73 -6.14 24.38
CA THR A 201 18.63 -6.01 23.41
C THR A 201 18.57 -4.59 22.88
N ALA A 202 18.19 -4.44 21.61
CA ALA A 202 18.17 -3.12 20.99
C ALA A 202 17.07 -2.95 19.95
N VAL A 203 16.37 -1.81 20.03
CA VAL A 203 15.26 -1.43 19.12
C VAL A 203 15.57 -0.09 18.46
N SER A 204 15.25 0.03 17.17
CA SER A 204 15.30 1.28 16.40
C SER A 204 16.65 2.02 16.53
N GLY A 205 16.67 3.28 16.96
CA GLY A 205 17.91 4.05 17.20
C GLY A 205 18.82 3.44 18.27
N GLY A 206 18.25 2.73 19.25
CA GLY A 206 19.01 1.94 20.23
C GLY A 206 19.83 0.83 19.56
N SER A 207 19.32 0.25 18.46
CA SER A 207 20.06 -0.74 17.66
C SER A 207 21.30 -0.15 17.00
N TYR A 208 21.34 1.16 16.75
CA TYR A 208 22.50 1.81 16.12
C TYR A 208 23.64 1.85 17.12
N ALA A 209 23.34 2.25 18.36
CA ALA A 209 24.28 2.32 19.46
C ALA A 209 24.77 0.93 19.86
N ALA A 210 23.84 0.01 20.17
CA ALA A 210 24.16 -1.32 20.67
C ALA A 210 24.90 -2.18 19.65
N THR A 211 24.50 -2.13 18.37
CA THR A 211 25.19 -2.88 17.32
C THR A 211 26.58 -2.32 17.07
N SER A 212 26.74 -0.99 17.00
CA SER A 212 28.05 -0.36 16.86
C SER A 212 28.97 -0.70 18.01
N TRP A 213 28.48 -0.63 19.26
CA TRP A 213 29.23 -1.03 20.45
C TRP A 213 29.69 -2.48 20.34
N ARG A 214 28.77 -3.38 19.99
CA ARG A 214 29.06 -4.81 19.91
C ARG A 214 30.09 -5.16 18.82
N LEU A 215 30.02 -4.48 17.67
CA LEU A 215 30.97 -4.65 16.57
C LEU A 215 32.38 -4.17 16.96
N VAL A 216 32.50 -3.01 17.60
CA VAL A 216 33.79 -2.49 18.07
C VAL A 216 34.40 -3.42 19.14
N LYS A 217 33.59 -3.92 20.08
CA LYS A 217 34.03 -4.92 21.07
C LYS A 217 34.43 -6.26 20.44
N ALA A 218 33.92 -6.59 19.26
CA ALA A 218 34.32 -7.81 18.55
C ALA A 218 35.71 -7.67 17.93
N SER A 219 36.12 -6.46 17.55
CA SER A 219 37.47 -6.19 17.05
C SER A 219 38.51 -6.18 18.17
N ASP A 220 38.16 -5.62 19.35
CA ASP A 220 39.01 -5.61 20.53
C ASP A 220 38.14 -5.62 21.80
N ALA A 221 38.14 -6.76 22.50
CA ALA A 221 37.33 -6.95 23.69
C ALA A 221 37.90 -6.26 24.94
N ALA A 222 39.18 -5.88 24.96
CA ALA A 222 39.82 -5.26 26.13
C ALA A 222 39.60 -3.74 26.17
N ARG A 223 39.46 -3.10 25.02
CA ARG A 223 39.26 -1.64 24.94
C ARG A 223 37.80 -1.23 25.20
N PRO A 224 37.56 -0.06 25.81
CA PRO A 224 36.25 0.57 25.83
C PRO A 224 35.78 0.86 24.40
N ALA A 225 34.51 0.62 24.09
CA ALA A 225 33.97 0.84 22.76
C ALA A 225 33.14 2.13 22.66
N ALA A 226 32.33 2.46 23.68
CA ALA A 226 31.34 3.53 23.57
C ALA A 226 31.99 4.91 23.40
N ALA A 227 33.03 5.23 24.19
CA ALA A 227 33.74 6.49 24.12
C ALA A 227 34.39 6.71 22.74
N ASP A 228 35.00 5.68 22.16
CA ASP A 228 35.64 5.75 20.85
C ASP A 228 34.60 5.95 19.74
N ILE A 229 33.43 5.31 19.85
CA ILE A 229 32.32 5.52 18.91
C ILE A 229 31.82 6.96 18.98
N VAL A 230 31.70 7.52 20.19
CA VAL A 230 31.32 8.93 20.37
C VAL A 230 32.36 9.84 19.69
N ALA A 231 33.65 9.62 19.94
CA ALA A 231 34.72 10.38 19.30
C ALA A 231 34.67 10.27 17.76
N TRP A 232 34.45 9.06 17.21
CA TRP A 232 34.28 8.84 15.77
C TRP A 232 33.09 9.61 15.17
N LEU A 233 31.98 9.68 15.89
CA LEU A 233 30.79 10.40 15.45
C LEU A 233 30.97 11.92 15.50
N GLU A 234 31.83 12.42 16.40
CA GLU A 234 32.15 13.84 16.53
C GLU A 234 33.26 14.29 15.57
N GLU A 235 34.15 13.39 15.18
CA GLU A 235 35.26 13.66 14.26
C GLU A 235 34.76 14.22 12.92
N GLN A 236 35.45 15.24 12.42
CA GLN A 236 35.14 15.86 11.13
C GLN A 236 35.36 14.87 9.98
N ILE A 237 34.44 14.89 9.02
CA ILE A 237 34.57 14.11 7.79
C ILE A 237 35.56 14.85 6.87
N PRO A 238 36.60 14.20 6.33
CA PRO A 238 37.49 14.82 5.36
C PRO A 238 36.72 15.50 4.21
N GLY A 239 36.95 16.80 4.01
CA GLY A 239 36.26 17.60 2.99
C GLY A 239 34.86 18.12 3.38
N SER A 240 34.42 17.99 4.64
CA SER A 240 33.15 18.54 5.14
C SER A 240 33.27 19.01 6.60
N PRO A 241 32.99 20.30 6.91
CA PRO A 241 33.12 20.87 8.26
C PRO A 241 32.09 20.34 9.30
N ALA A 242 31.34 19.27 8.99
CA ALA A 242 30.23 18.78 9.79
C ALA A 242 30.47 17.35 10.31
N GLY A 243 31.03 17.21 11.52
CA GLY A 243 31.12 15.91 12.23
C GLY A 243 29.74 15.35 12.61
N ARG A 244 28.82 16.21 13.09
CA ARG A 244 27.48 15.83 13.59
C ARG A 244 26.49 15.24 12.56
N HIS A 245 26.86 15.20 11.29
CA HIS A 245 25.99 14.71 10.20
C HIS A 245 26.63 13.58 9.38
N ARG A 246 27.56 12.81 9.98
CA ARG A 246 28.26 11.68 9.33
C ARG A 246 27.31 10.73 8.60
N PHE A 247 26.15 10.40 9.19
CA PHE A 247 25.15 9.53 8.55
C PHE A 247 24.51 10.08 7.27
N LEU A 248 24.44 11.41 7.09
CA LEU A 248 23.87 12.05 5.89
C LEU A 248 24.90 12.22 4.76
N ARG A 249 26.18 12.32 5.12
CA ARG A 249 27.26 12.70 4.20
C ARG A 249 28.26 11.58 3.93
N ASN A 250 28.15 10.46 4.62
CA ASN A 250 29.01 9.31 4.39
C ASN A 250 28.81 8.70 2.99
N GLY A 251 29.94 8.37 2.35
CA GLY A 251 29.99 7.68 1.08
C GLY A 251 30.09 8.56 -0.18
N PRO A 252 30.42 7.94 -1.33
CA PRO A 252 30.67 8.66 -2.58
C PRO A 252 29.42 9.38 -3.09
N GLY A 253 29.55 10.70 -3.32
CA GLY A 253 28.48 11.58 -3.81
C GLY A 253 27.55 12.14 -2.73
N GLY A 254 27.82 11.88 -1.45
CA GLY A 254 27.13 12.50 -0.31
C GLY A 254 25.60 12.35 -0.35
N LEU A 255 24.89 13.27 0.29
CA LEU A 255 23.41 13.27 0.34
C LEU A 255 22.78 13.36 -1.06
N GLY A 256 23.38 14.15 -1.95
CA GLY A 256 22.86 14.37 -3.31
C GLY A 256 22.68 13.09 -4.10
N ARG A 257 23.69 12.19 -4.12
CA ARG A 257 23.57 10.90 -4.79
C ARG A 257 22.46 10.02 -4.21
N SER A 258 22.24 10.07 -2.90
CA SER A 258 21.15 9.32 -2.27
C SER A 258 19.78 9.86 -2.63
N VAL A 259 19.62 11.18 -2.70
CA VAL A 259 18.35 11.79 -3.15
C VAL A 259 18.08 11.42 -4.61
N ILE A 260 19.08 11.53 -5.49
CA ILE A 260 18.95 11.11 -6.90
C ILE A 260 18.60 9.63 -7.00
N SER A 261 19.26 8.76 -6.23
CA SER A 261 18.97 7.32 -6.22
C SER A 261 17.57 7.03 -5.73
N ALA A 262 17.11 7.70 -4.66
CA ALA A 262 15.75 7.54 -4.14
C ALA A 262 14.71 7.97 -5.18
N VAL A 263 14.89 9.14 -5.81
CA VAL A 263 14.00 9.61 -6.90
C VAL A 263 13.99 8.63 -8.07
N ALA A 264 15.16 8.12 -8.48
CA ALA A 264 15.25 7.12 -9.54
C ALA A 264 14.53 5.81 -9.18
N TYR A 265 14.61 5.36 -7.93
CA TYR A 265 13.91 4.16 -7.46
C TYR A 265 12.40 4.36 -7.38
N ILE A 266 11.93 5.52 -6.90
CA ILE A 266 10.51 5.90 -6.92
C ILE A 266 10.01 5.91 -8.37
N ALA A 267 10.75 6.56 -9.29
CA ALA A 267 10.40 6.64 -10.69
C ALA A 267 10.34 5.25 -11.35
N LEU A 268 11.30 4.36 -11.05
CA LEU A 268 11.29 2.98 -11.54
C LEU A 268 10.01 2.24 -11.11
N TYR A 269 9.61 2.34 -9.84
CA TYR A 269 8.41 1.67 -9.34
C TYR A 269 7.14 2.23 -10.01
N LEU A 270 7.05 3.55 -10.17
CA LEU A 270 5.95 4.19 -10.89
C LEU A 270 5.89 3.74 -12.35
N VAL A 271 7.03 3.63 -13.04
CA VAL A 271 7.11 3.12 -14.43
C VAL A 271 6.66 1.67 -14.50
N VAL A 272 7.08 0.81 -13.56
CA VAL A 272 6.65 -0.59 -13.52
C VAL A 272 5.14 -0.70 -13.29
N LEU A 273 4.58 0.08 -12.38
CA LEU A 273 3.14 0.10 -12.12
C LEU A 273 2.36 0.63 -13.33
N ALA A 274 2.83 1.72 -13.94
CA ALA A 274 2.23 2.30 -15.14
C ALA A 274 2.31 1.34 -16.34
N ALA A 275 3.42 0.61 -16.49
CA ALA A 275 3.59 -0.40 -17.54
C ALA A 275 2.65 -1.59 -17.35
N LEU A 276 2.42 -2.03 -16.11
CA LEU A 276 1.43 -3.07 -15.81
C LEU A 276 0.01 -2.60 -16.19
N VAL A 277 -0.40 -1.41 -15.73
CA VAL A 277 -1.73 -0.86 -16.05
C VAL A 277 -1.87 -0.69 -17.56
N PHE A 278 -0.82 -0.21 -18.23
CA PHE A 278 -0.78 -0.09 -19.69
C PHE A 278 -0.94 -1.45 -20.39
N ALA A 279 -0.19 -2.47 -19.96
CA ALA A 279 -0.23 -3.81 -20.53
C ALA A 279 -1.63 -4.44 -20.42
N LEU A 280 -2.34 -4.17 -19.33
CA LEU A 280 -3.70 -4.67 -19.08
C LEU A 280 -4.78 -3.84 -19.80
N SER A 281 -4.61 -2.52 -19.93
CA SER A 281 -5.65 -1.61 -20.45
C SER A 281 -5.65 -1.51 -21.98
N TRP A 282 -4.50 -1.70 -22.63
CA TRP A 282 -4.39 -1.55 -24.08
C TRP A 282 -5.22 -2.59 -24.86
N PRO A 283 -5.21 -3.90 -24.53
CA PRO A 283 -6.05 -4.87 -25.24
C PRO A 283 -7.53 -4.58 -25.08
N LEU A 284 -7.95 -4.05 -23.93
CA LEU A 284 -9.32 -3.63 -23.68
C LEU A 284 -9.71 -2.47 -24.61
N GLY A 285 -8.85 -1.47 -24.74
CA GLY A 285 -9.05 -0.37 -25.71
C GLY A 285 -9.12 -0.86 -27.15
N TRP A 286 -8.23 -1.77 -27.56
CA TRP A 286 -8.25 -2.37 -28.90
C TRP A 286 -9.57 -3.11 -29.18
N VAL A 287 -10.10 -3.87 -28.22
CA VAL A 287 -11.42 -4.52 -28.34
C VAL A 287 -12.53 -3.48 -28.47
N ILE A 288 -12.52 -2.42 -27.67
CA ILE A 288 -13.52 -1.33 -27.73
C ILE A 288 -13.51 -0.66 -29.11
N GLY A 289 -12.34 -0.46 -29.72
CA GLY A 289 -12.19 0.11 -31.05
C GLY A 289 -12.53 -0.85 -32.21
N SER A 290 -12.76 -2.14 -31.94
CA SER A 290 -13.01 -3.15 -32.97
C SER A 290 -14.44 -3.11 -33.54
N ASP A 291 -14.60 -3.65 -34.74
CA ASP A 291 -15.92 -3.73 -35.39
C ASP A 291 -16.94 -4.61 -34.66
N ALA A 292 -16.47 -5.44 -33.72
CA ALA A 292 -17.30 -6.28 -32.87
C ALA A 292 -18.06 -5.52 -31.77
N VAL A 293 -17.65 -4.27 -31.47
CA VAL A 293 -18.25 -3.44 -30.40
C VAL A 293 -19.12 -2.34 -31.03
N GLN A 294 -20.21 -1.94 -30.35
CA GLN A 294 -21.22 -1.03 -30.90
C GLN A 294 -20.61 0.25 -31.53
N PRO A 295 -21.11 0.72 -32.69
CA PRO A 295 -20.57 1.88 -33.41
C PRO A 295 -20.44 3.16 -32.56
N VAL A 296 -21.33 3.36 -31.58
CA VAL A 296 -21.31 4.50 -30.63
C VAL A 296 -20.03 4.56 -29.79
N LEU A 297 -19.40 3.42 -29.51
CA LEU A 297 -18.15 3.38 -28.76
C LEU A 297 -16.92 3.66 -29.63
N ARG A 298 -17.07 3.65 -30.97
CA ARG A 298 -16.01 3.92 -31.96
C ARG A 298 -15.85 5.42 -32.29
N THR A 299 -16.87 6.24 -32.02
CA THR A 299 -16.90 7.68 -32.37
C THR A 299 -16.13 8.59 -31.40
N LEU A 300 -15.32 8.04 -30.47
CA LEU A 300 -14.47 8.80 -29.54
C LEU A 300 -13.35 9.65 -30.20
N GLY A 301 -13.24 9.65 -31.54
CA GLY A 301 -12.19 10.33 -32.30
C GLY A 301 -12.30 11.86 -32.38
N ALA A 302 -13.43 12.44 -31.98
CA ALA A 302 -13.59 13.90 -31.87
C ALA A 302 -14.17 14.21 -30.49
N LEU A 303 -13.31 14.36 -29.48
CA LEU A 303 -13.72 14.99 -28.23
C LEU A 303 -14.12 16.43 -28.58
N PRO A 304 -15.39 16.83 -28.43
CA PRO A 304 -15.80 18.18 -28.72
C PRO A 304 -15.12 19.15 -27.73
N ASP A 305 -14.71 20.34 -28.19
CA ASP A 305 -14.04 21.37 -27.37
C ASP A 305 -14.87 21.80 -26.13
N ARG A 306 -16.16 21.47 -26.15
CA ARG A 306 -17.10 21.54 -25.02
C ARG A 306 -17.99 20.30 -25.04
N ILE A 307 -18.12 19.64 -23.90
CA ILE A 307 -19.22 18.69 -23.68
C ILE A 307 -20.34 19.49 -23.02
N ASP A 308 -21.42 19.74 -23.77
CA ASP A 308 -22.69 20.13 -23.16
C ASP A 308 -23.19 18.93 -22.38
N ILE A 309 -22.97 18.93 -21.06
CA ILE A 309 -23.41 17.87 -20.17
C ILE A 309 -24.93 17.95 -20.10
N PRO A 310 -25.65 16.98 -20.68
CA PRO A 310 -27.11 17.01 -20.72
C PRO A 310 -27.66 17.06 -19.28
N ALA A 311 -28.77 17.78 -19.06
CA ALA A 311 -29.37 17.93 -17.72
C ALA A 311 -29.68 16.57 -17.05
N GLU A 312 -29.87 15.53 -17.86
CA GLU A 312 -30.09 14.14 -17.48
C GLU A 312 -28.91 13.48 -16.76
N LEU A 313 -27.69 14.01 -16.88
CA LEU A 313 -26.51 13.53 -16.14
C LEU A 313 -26.33 14.24 -14.78
N TRP A 314 -26.96 15.40 -14.59
CA TRP A 314 -26.98 16.14 -13.32
C TRP A 314 -28.08 15.64 -12.36
N LEU A 315 -29.17 15.11 -12.92
CA LEU A 315 -30.34 14.71 -12.14
C LEU A 315 -30.12 13.46 -11.25
N PRO A 316 -29.39 12.41 -11.66
CA PRO A 316 -29.25 11.19 -10.86
C PRO A 316 -28.58 11.42 -9.50
N GLY A 317 -27.46 12.16 -9.45
CA GLY A 317 -26.78 12.48 -8.19
C GLY A 317 -27.64 13.37 -7.30
N VAL A 318 -28.29 14.37 -7.88
CA VAL A 318 -29.24 15.26 -7.19
C VAL A 318 -30.44 14.49 -6.61
N ILE A 319 -31.06 13.58 -7.36
CA ILE A 319 -32.20 12.78 -6.89
C ILE A 319 -31.79 11.89 -5.71
N VAL A 320 -30.62 11.25 -5.78
CA VAL A 320 -30.11 10.41 -4.68
C VAL A 320 -29.78 11.27 -3.45
N MET A 321 -29.24 12.48 -3.63
CA MET A 321 -29.04 13.43 -2.54
C MET A 321 -30.36 13.91 -1.92
N LEU A 322 -31.38 14.19 -2.72
CA LEU A 322 -32.71 14.60 -2.26
C LEU A 322 -33.42 13.47 -1.51
N ALA A 323 -33.31 12.23 -1.99
CA ALA A 323 -33.79 11.04 -1.27
C ALA A 323 -33.08 10.88 0.08
N GLY A 324 -31.75 11.06 0.10
CA GLY A 324 -30.98 11.06 1.34
C GLY A 324 -31.38 12.18 2.29
N ALA A 325 -31.60 13.40 1.79
CA ALA A 325 -32.07 14.54 2.57
C ALA A 325 -33.49 14.34 3.13
N ALA A 326 -34.39 13.70 2.36
CA ALA A 326 -35.72 13.33 2.83
C ALA A 326 -35.65 12.31 3.98
N VAL A 327 -34.82 11.26 3.84
CA VAL A 327 -34.58 10.28 4.92
C VAL A 327 -33.92 10.95 6.14
N LEU A 328 -33.03 11.93 5.91
CA LEU A 328 -32.42 12.72 6.98
C LEU A 328 -33.46 13.56 7.73
N GLY A 329 -34.39 14.20 7.01
CA GLY A 329 -35.50 14.94 7.60
C GLY A 329 -36.42 14.05 8.43
N VAL A 330 -36.73 12.84 7.95
CA VAL A 330 -37.49 11.84 8.72
C VAL A 330 -36.71 11.38 9.95
N SER A 331 -35.39 11.27 9.86
CA SER A 331 -34.53 10.89 11.00
C SER A 331 -34.43 11.96 12.09
N ALA A 332 -34.75 13.22 11.75
CA ALA A 332 -34.77 14.34 12.70
C ALA A 332 -36.06 14.39 13.54
N LEU A 333 -37.06 13.55 13.24
CA LEU A 333 -38.28 13.44 14.04
C LEU A 333 -37.97 12.82 15.41
N PRO A 334 -38.67 13.22 16.49
CA PRO A 334 -38.37 12.83 17.87
C PRO A 334 -38.79 11.38 18.15
N SER A 335 -38.07 10.42 17.56
CA SER A 335 -38.24 8.99 17.79
C SER A 335 -36.89 8.30 17.73
N TYR A 336 -36.56 7.54 18.77
CA TYR A 336 -35.30 6.80 18.87
C TYR A 336 -35.08 5.82 17.71
N ARG A 337 -36.17 5.22 17.18
CA ARG A 337 -36.10 4.31 16.04
C ARG A 337 -35.82 5.05 14.73
N LEU A 338 -36.43 6.21 14.52
CA LEU A 338 -36.22 7.02 13.32
C LEU A 338 -34.86 7.73 13.34
N ALA A 339 -34.35 8.10 14.51
CA ALA A 339 -33.02 8.69 14.66
C ALA A 339 -31.94 7.78 14.06
N THR A 340 -32.05 6.45 14.15
CA THR A 340 -31.07 5.53 13.55
C THR A 340 -30.94 5.64 12.02
N LEU A 341 -31.91 6.27 11.34
CA LEU A 341 -31.92 6.48 9.88
C LEU A 341 -30.97 7.58 9.41
N TRP A 342 -30.35 8.37 10.30
CA TRP A 342 -29.39 9.40 9.89
C TRP A 342 -28.16 8.80 9.18
N ARG A 343 -27.77 7.57 9.56
CA ARG A 343 -26.63 6.84 8.96
C ARG A 343 -26.89 6.44 7.50
N PRO A 344 -27.99 5.73 7.16
CA PRO A 344 -28.32 5.47 5.77
C PRO A 344 -28.61 6.76 4.98
N ALA A 345 -29.19 7.79 5.59
CA ALA A 345 -29.38 9.09 4.96
C ALA A 345 -28.06 9.77 4.55
N ALA A 346 -27.07 9.81 5.45
CA ALA A 346 -25.73 10.31 5.16
C ALA A 346 -25.03 9.47 4.07
N GLY A 347 -25.26 8.15 4.06
CA GLY A 347 -24.78 7.26 3.00
C GLY A 347 -25.38 7.56 1.64
N LEU A 348 -26.69 7.82 1.55
CA LEU A 348 -27.37 8.23 0.32
C LEU A 348 -26.86 9.58 -0.19
N ILE A 349 -26.70 10.57 0.69
CA ILE A 349 -26.15 11.87 0.30
C ILE A 349 -24.72 11.73 -0.23
N ALA A 350 -23.87 10.95 0.46
CA ALA A 350 -22.50 10.69 -0.01
C ALA A 350 -22.47 9.94 -1.36
N LEU A 351 -23.37 8.98 -1.56
CA LEU A 351 -23.53 8.28 -2.83
C LEU A 351 -23.98 9.24 -3.95
N GLY A 352 -24.93 10.14 -3.68
CA GLY A 352 -25.38 11.14 -4.64
C GLY A 352 -24.28 12.13 -5.03
N VAL A 353 -23.47 12.59 -4.06
CA VAL A 353 -22.27 13.42 -4.34
C VAL A 353 -21.24 12.65 -5.18
N ALA A 354 -21.00 11.37 -4.86
CA ALA A 354 -20.06 10.55 -5.61
C ALA A 354 -20.54 10.29 -7.05
N LEU A 355 -21.84 10.06 -7.24
CA LEU A 355 -22.48 9.98 -8.56
C LEU A 355 -22.29 11.30 -9.31
N GLU A 356 -22.53 12.45 -8.70
CA GLU A 356 -22.37 13.75 -9.38
C GLU A 356 -20.92 14.03 -9.81
N LEU A 357 -19.95 13.75 -8.92
CA LEU A 357 -18.53 13.86 -9.24
C LEU A 357 -18.11 12.91 -10.37
N PHE A 358 -18.74 11.75 -10.47
CA PHE A 358 -18.44 10.77 -11.51
C PHE A 358 -19.12 11.08 -12.85
N LEU A 359 -20.41 11.46 -12.83
CA LEU A 359 -21.23 11.69 -14.01
C LEU A 359 -20.97 13.05 -14.67
N VAL A 360 -20.61 14.05 -13.86
CA VAL A 360 -20.41 15.43 -14.32
C VAL A 360 -18.96 15.84 -14.12
N GLY A 361 -18.43 15.63 -12.90
CA GLY A 361 -17.09 16.10 -12.52
C GLY A 361 -15.96 15.45 -13.33
N ALA A 362 -15.99 14.12 -13.51
CA ALA A 362 -14.94 13.40 -14.21
C ALA A 362 -14.92 13.66 -15.73
N PRO A 363 -16.05 13.64 -16.46
CA PRO A 363 -16.08 14.04 -17.86
C PRO A 363 -15.63 15.48 -18.08
N LEU A 364 -16.10 16.43 -17.25
CA LEU A 364 -15.67 17.81 -17.33
C LEU A 364 -14.15 17.94 -17.11
N ALA A 365 -13.60 17.27 -16.09
CA ALA A 365 -12.16 17.24 -15.82
C ALA A 365 -11.37 16.63 -16.98
N MET A 366 -11.85 15.53 -17.57
CA MET A 366 -11.21 14.87 -18.72
C MET A 366 -11.20 15.75 -19.97
N VAL A 367 -12.29 16.48 -20.26
CA VAL A 367 -12.33 17.46 -21.36
C VAL A 367 -11.37 18.62 -21.10
N THR A 368 -11.37 19.14 -19.86
CA THR A 368 -10.49 20.26 -19.49
C THR A 368 -9.01 19.87 -19.63
N VAL A 369 -8.64 18.65 -19.22
CA VAL A 369 -7.30 18.09 -19.37
C VAL A 369 -7.00 17.74 -20.84
N GLY A 370 -7.96 17.20 -21.58
CA GLY A 370 -7.83 16.83 -23.00
C GLY A 370 -7.61 18.04 -23.91
N ALA A 371 -8.43 19.08 -23.77
CA ALA A 371 -8.29 20.36 -24.46
C ALA A 371 -6.93 21.03 -24.14
N TYR A 372 -6.48 20.91 -22.89
CA TYR A 372 -5.17 21.38 -22.45
C TYR A 372 -3.99 20.61 -23.08
N MET A 373 -4.12 19.30 -23.27
CA MET A 373 -3.08 18.45 -23.88
C MET A 373 -2.99 18.59 -25.42
N HIS A 374 -4.08 18.99 -26.09
CA HIS A 374 -4.13 19.10 -27.55
C HIS A 374 -3.89 20.52 -28.13
N GLY A 375 -3.85 21.59 -27.32
CA GLY A 375 -3.72 22.96 -27.87
C GLY A 375 -3.06 24.07 -27.01
N GLY A 376 -2.62 23.83 -25.78
CA GLY A 376 -2.03 24.89 -24.94
C GLY A 376 -0.61 25.33 -25.34
N THR A 377 -0.31 26.64 -25.35
CA THR A 377 1.07 27.16 -25.51
C THR A 377 1.98 26.74 -24.34
N ALA A 378 3.30 26.63 -24.56
CA ALA A 378 4.25 26.16 -23.54
C ALA A 378 4.24 27.01 -22.24
N SER A 379 3.94 28.30 -22.35
CA SER A 379 3.75 29.21 -21.22
C SER A 379 2.45 28.98 -20.46
N ALA A 380 1.35 28.62 -21.14
CA ALA A 380 0.10 28.21 -20.50
C ALA A 380 0.26 26.86 -19.77
N ARG A 381 1.10 25.95 -20.29
CA ARG A 381 1.43 24.69 -19.61
C ARG A 381 2.23 24.89 -18.32
N ALA A 382 3.21 25.81 -18.35
CA ALA A 382 3.98 26.20 -17.17
C ALA A 382 3.14 27.02 -16.16
N ALA A 383 2.17 27.81 -16.64
CA ALA A 383 1.25 28.55 -15.79
C ALA A 383 0.20 27.65 -15.16
N VAL A 384 -0.32 26.59 -15.80
CA VAL A 384 -1.28 25.66 -15.17
C VAL A 384 -0.59 24.74 -14.17
N LEU A 385 0.58 24.16 -14.50
CA LEU A 385 1.42 23.44 -13.52
C LEU A 385 1.90 24.38 -12.41
N GLY A 386 2.25 25.61 -12.75
CA GLY A 386 2.67 26.66 -11.83
C GLY A 386 1.53 27.16 -10.95
N THR A 387 0.29 27.25 -11.43
CA THR A 387 -0.91 27.70 -10.68
C THR A 387 -1.59 26.57 -9.95
N THR A 388 -1.48 25.30 -10.36
CA THR A 388 -1.86 24.15 -9.51
C THR A 388 -0.80 23.89 -8.43
N ALA A 389 0.48 24.10 -8.73
CA ALA A 389 1.53 24.12 -7.71
C ALA A 389 1.43 25.34 -6.79
N LEU A 390 1.13 26.54 -7.30
CA LEU A 390 0.92 27.76 -6.50
C LEU A 390 -0.44 27.78 -5.80
N ALA A 391 -1.52 27.19 -6.32
CA ALA A 391 -2.77 26.99 -5.58
C ALA A 391 -2.60 25.88 -4.54
N GLY A 392 -1.75 24.89 -4.82
CA GLY A 392 -1.26 23.92 -3.84
C GLY A 392 -0.45 24.59 -2.74
N VAL A 393 0.51 25.46 -3.07
CA VAL A 393 1.40 26.15 -2.12
C VAL A 393 0.69 27.31 -1.41
N ALA A 394 0.00 28.21 -2.11
CA ALA A 394 -0.84 29.27 -1.55
C ALA A 394 -2.04 28.70 -0.80
N GLY A 395 -2.62 27.58 -1.26
CA GLY A 395 -3.61 26.82 -0.50
C GLY A 395 -2.99 26.19 0.75
N THR A 396 -1.72 25.79 0.73
CA THR A 396 -0.99 25.31 1.92
C THR A 396 -0.61 26.46 2.88
N VAL A 397 -0.28 27.64 2.35
CA VAL A 397 0.05 28.87 3.11
C VAL A 397 -1.22 29.53 3.70
N LEU A 398 -2.33 29.56 2.97
CA LEU A 398 -3.66 29.97 3.48
C LEU A 398 -4.28 28.90 4.41
N ARG A 399 -3.97 27.61 4.21
CA ARG A 399 -4.30 26.51 5.15
C ARG A 399 -3.49 26.53 6.44
N MET A 400 -2.30 27.14 6.45
CA MET A 400 -1.56 27.39 7.71
C MET A 400 -2.25 28.44 8.59
N ALA A 401 -3.14 29.27 8.02
CA ALA A 401 -3.80 30.37 8.72
C ALA A 401 -5.19 30.06 9.32
N SER A 402 -5.83 28.92 9.01
CA SER A 402 -7.21 28.61 9.44
C SER A 402 -7.31 27.29 10.24
N LYS A 403 -7.19 27.39 11.58
CA LYS A 403 -6.92 26.26 12.49
C LYS A 403 -8.11 25.36 12.96
N PRO A 404 -9.39 25.74 13.01
CA PRO A 404 -10.37 24.90 13.74
C PRO A 404 -11.09 23.80 12.93
N VAL A 405 -11.26 23.94 11.60
CA VAL A 405 -12.01 22.95 10.78
C VAL A 405 -11.09 21.90 10.15
N LEU A 406 -9.82 22.26 9.91
CA LEU A 406 -8.85 21.42 9.20
C LEU A 406 -8.27 20.29 10.06
N SER A 407 -8.23 20.40 11.39
CA SER A 407 -7.64 19.35 12.25
C SER A 407 -8.31 17.98 12.10
N ARG A 408 -9.60 17.96 11.75
CA ARG A 408 -10.35 16.71 11.48
C ARG A 408 -10.13 16.16 10.06
N PHE A 409 -9.85 17.02 9.08
CA PHE A 409 -9.67 16.62 7.68
C PHE A 409 -8.19 16.34 7.33
N SER A 410 -7.25 17.13 7.86
CA SER A 410 -5.81 16.86 7.76
C SER A 410 -5.39 15.61 8.54
N ALA A 411 -6.11 15.26 9.60
CA ALA A 411 -5.93 13.98 10.30
C ALA A 411 -6.37 12.77 9.45
N ARG A 412 -7.31 12.95 8.50
CA ARG A 412 -7.81 11.88 7.60
C ARG A 412 -7.20 11.90 6.20
N LEU A 413 -6.50 12.97 5.81
CA LEU A 413 -5.76 13.05 4.56
C LEU A 413 -4.72 11.91 4.38
N PRO A 414 -3.95 11.50 5.42
CA PRO A 414 -3.13 10.30 5.35
C PRO A 414 -3.92 8.98 5.34
N GLU A 415 -5.26 8.99 5.22
CA GLU A 415 -6.05 7.78 4.99
C GLU A 415 -6.52 7.65 3.53
N LEU A 416 -6.21 8.63 2.66
CA LEU A 416 -6.68 8.70 1.26
C LEU A 416 -5.61 8.39 0.21
N GLY A 417 -4.34 8.17 0.59
CA GLY A 417 -3.25 7.96 -0.38
C GLY A 417 -3.48 6.78 -1.31
N GLY A 418 -4.04 5.68 -0.81
CA GLY A 418 -4.39 4.53 -1.65
C GLY A 418 -5.53 4.83 -2.63
N LEU A 419 -6.49 5.69 -2.24
CA LEU A 419 -7.56 6.13 -3.15
C LEU A 419 -7.01 7.01 -4.28
N LEU A 420 -6.07 7.90 -3.97
CA LEU A 420 -5.38 8.71 -4.98
C LEU A 420 -4.57 7.84 -5.95
N LEU A 421 -3.90 6.79 -5.45
CA LEU A 421 -3.19 5.82 -6.28
C LEU A 421 -4.12 5.10 -7.24
N VAL A 422 -5.29 4.64 -6.76
CA VAL A 422 -6.31 4.00 -7.59
C VAL A 422 -6.85 4.97 -8.63
N ALA A 423 -7.18 6.20 -8.25
CA ALA A 423 -7.65 7.23 -9.18
C ALA A 423 -6.63 7.52 -10.28
N ALA A 424 -5.34 7.68 -9.93
CA ALA A 424 -4.26 7.88 -10.90
C ALA A 424 -4.12 6.68 -11.84
N GLY A 425 -4.20 5.46 -11.31
CA GLY A 425 -4.18 4.22 -12.11
C GLY A 425 -5.35 4.13 -13.08
N LEU A 426 -6.57 4.50 -12.67
CA LEU A 426 -7.77 4.51 -13.52
C LEU A 426 -7.69 5.57 -14.62
N ILE A 427 -7.21 6.79 -14.30
CA ILE A 427 -7.00 7.85 -15.29
C ILE A 427 -5.98 7.39 -16.35
N TRP A 428 -4.88 6.78 -15.90
CA TRP A 428 -3.87 6.23 -16.80
C TRP A 428 -4.43 5.09 -17.66
N ALA A 429 -5.15 4.13 -17.06
CA ALA A 429 -5.82 3.04 -17.76
C ALA A 429 -6.77 3.55 -18.85
N GLY A 430 -7.61 4.54 -18.51
CA GLY A 430 -8.54 5.18 -19.42
C GLY A 430 -7.82 5.81 -20.61
N LYS A 431 -6.76 6.59 -20.36
CA LYS A 431 -5.95 7.19 -21.44
C LYS A 431 -5.37 6.14 -22.39
N VAL A 432 -4.81 5.06 -21.86
CA VAL A 432 -4.24 3.97 -22.67
C VAL A 432 -5.31 3.27 -23.49
N ALA A 433 -6.45 2.96 -22.87
CA ALA A 433 -7.57 2.32 -23.55
C ALA A 433 -8.15 3.21 -24.67
N THR A 434 -8.32 4.51 -24.43
CA THR A 434 -8.80 5.47 -25.46
C THR A 434 -7.84 5.56 -26.64
N ASP A 435 -6.53 5.69 -26.41
CA ASP A 435 -5.54 5.76 -27.49
C ASP A 435 -5.51 4.48 -28.33
N ALA A 436 -5.65 3.32 -27.68
CA ALA A 436 -5.74 2.04 -28.37
C ALA A 436 -7.05 1.88 -29.16
N ALA A 437 -8.18 2.36 -28.64
CA ALA A 437 -9.49 2.27 -29.28
C ALA A 437 -9.60 3.18 -30.51
N VAL A 438 -9.11 4.42 -30.42
CA VAL A 438 -9.19 5.42 -31.49
C VAL A 438 -8.07 5.23 -32.53
N GLY A 439 -7.00 4.51 -32.18
CA GLY A 439 -5.84 4.35 -33.06
C GLY A 439 -5.01 5.63 -33.21
N THR A 440 -5.14 6.58 -32.26
CA THR A 440 -4.42 7.86 -32.24
C THR A 440 -3.70 8.08 -30.91
N GLY A 441 -2.79 9.05 -30.84
CA GLY A 441 -2.03 9.34 -29.62
C GLY A 441 -0.75 8.51 -29.45
N LEU A 442 -0.16 8.60 -28.25
CA LEU A 442 1.16 8.05 -27.94
C LEU A 442 1.14 6.51 -27.81
N PHE A 443 -0.01 5.95 -27.48
CA PHE A 443 -0.16 4.54 -27.13
C PHE A 443 -0.90 3.70 -28.16
N ARG A 444 -1.19 4.24 -29.35
CA ARG A 444 -1.95 3.56 -30.40
C ARG A 444 -1.33 2.26 -30.94
N SER A 445 -0.01 2.12 -30.85
CA SER A 445 0.73 1.11 -31.60
C SER A 445 0.76 -0.24 -30.87
N PRO A 446 0.38 -1.35 -31.52
CA PRO A 446 0.53 -2.69 -30.95
C PRO A 446 2.01 -3.05 -30.71
N ILE A 447 2.93 -2.48 -31.49
CA ILE A 447 4.38 -2.67 -31.29
C ILE A 447 4.82 -2.03 -29.98
N THR A 448 4.31 -0.82 -29.67
CA THR A 448 4.54 -0.18 -28.36
C THR A 448 3.98 -1.05 -27.25
N TRP A 449 2.81 -1.66 -27.46
CA TRP A 449 2.23 -2.57 -26.48
C TRP A 449 3.10 -3.79 -26.19
N VAL A 450 3.57 -4.46 -27.24
CA VAL A 450 4.48 -5.62 -27.13
C VAL A 450 5.78 -5.20 -26.47
N ALA A 451 6.38 -4.07 -26.86
CA ALA A 451 7.65 -3.59 -26.32
C ALA A 451 7.56 -3.24 -24.83
N VAL A 452 6.52 -2.51 -24.40
CA VAL A 452 6.31 -2.15 -22.98
C VAL A 452 5.98 -3.40 -22.16
N THR A 453 5.15 -4.30 -22.68
CA THR A 453 4.81 -5.55 -22.00
C THR A 453 6.02 -6.46 -21.85
N ALA A 454 6.82 -6.63 -22.91
CA ALA A 454 8.06 -7.40 -22.87
C ALA A 454 9.08 -6.78 -21.91
N SER A 455 9.19 -5.44 -21.89
CA SER A 455 10.04 -4.72 -20.95
C SER A 455 9.58 -4.91 -19.51
N PHE A 456 8.27 -4.81 -19.24
CA PHE A 456 7.68 -5.09 -17.93
C PHE A 456 7.97 -6.53 -17.48
N VAL A 457 7.77 -7.53 -18.37
CA VAL A 457 8.08 -8.93 -18.08
C VAL A 457 9.58 -9.11 -17.81
N GLY A 458 10.46 -8.48 -18.60
CA GLY A 458 11.90 -8.48 -18.37
C GLY A 458 12.27 -7.91 -17.00
N VAL A 459 11.75 -6.73 -16.66
CA VAL A 459 11.97 -6.12 -15.34
C VAL A 459 11.42 -7.02 -14.23
N TYR A 460 10.23 -7.59 -14.39
CA TYR A 460 9.61 -8.51 -13.43
C TYR A 460 10.46 -9.78 -13.18
N LEU A 461 11.10 -10.32 -14.23
CA LEU A 461 11.91 -11.52 -14.15
C LEU A 461 13.32 -11.26 -13.59
N PHE A 462 13.94 -10.13 -13.93
CA PHE A 462 15.35 -9.86 -13.62
C PHE A 462 15.57 -8.87 -12.47
N VAL A 463 14.65 -7.94 -12.22
CA VAL A 463 14.75 -6.96 -11.13
C VAL A 463 13.94 -7.45 -9.94
N GLY A 464 14.58 -7.61 -8.79
CA GLY A 464 13.88 -7.96 -7.55
C GLY A 464 13.63 -6.71 -6.75
N ILE A 465 12.57 -6.74 -5.95
CA ILE A 465 12.11 -5.55 -5.24
C ILE A 465 13.13 -5.09 -4.21
N SER A 466 13.90 -6.01 -3.60
CA SER A 466 14.91 -5.73 -2.58
C SER A 466 16.16 -4.97 -3.07
N GLY A 467 16.33 -4.81 -4.38
CA GLY A 467 17.48 -4.13 -4.98
C GLY A 467 17.35 -2.61 -4.98
N PRO A 468 16.50 -2.02 -5.85
CA PRO A 468 16.29 -0.58 -5.92
C PRO A 468 15.28 -0.14 -4.86
N THR A 469 15.68 -0.11 -3.58
CA THR A 469 14.84 0.34 -2.46
C THR A 469 15.46 1.51 -1.71
N ILE A 470 14.60 2.32 -1.07
CA ILE A 470 15.08 3.34 -0.12
C ILE A 470 15.71 2.66 1.11
N HIS A 471 15.20 1.50 1.55
CA HIS A 471 15.85 0.68 2.56
C HIS A 471 17.34 0.43 2.24
N ARG A 472 17.69 0.08 1.00
CA ARG A 472 19.09 -0.15 0.61
C ARG A 472 19.96 1.08 0.81
N ILE A 473 19.46 2.27 0.45
CA ILE A 473 20.17 3.54 0.65
C ILE A 473 20.38 3.79 2.14
N TYR A 474 19.31 3.63 2.91
CA TYR A 474 19.29 3.82 4.35
C TYR A 474 20.26 2.86 5.07
N ARG A 475 20.23 1.58 4.72
CA ARG A 475 21.13 0.53 5.22
C ARG A 475 22.60 0.82 4.96
N ILE A 476 22.97 1.17 3.71
CA ILE A 476 24.35 1.50 3.36
C ILE A 476 24.86 2.68 4.19
N ARG A 477 24.01 3.69 4.44
CA ARG A 477 24.37 4.85 5.25
C ARG A 477 24.53 4.51 6.72
N LEU A 478 23.59 3.79 7.31
CA LEU A 478 23.70 3.41 8.71
C LEU A 478 24.91 2.50 8.95
N ARG A 479 25.12 1.51 8.08
CA ARG A 479 26.29 0.63 8.14
C ARG A 479 27.60 1.42 8.03
N ARG A 480 27.72 2.39 7.13
CA ARG A 480 28.92 3.23 7.02
C ARG A 480 29.16 4.17 8.20
N THR A 481 28.17 4.35 9.07
CA THR A 481 28.31 5.20 10.27
C THR A 481 28.51 4.37 11.53
N PHE A 482 27.81 3.24 11.65
CA PHE A 482 27.70 2.42 12.86
C PHE A 482 28.24 1.00 12.70
N GLY A 483 28.50 0.55 11.48
CA GLY A 483 29.19 -0.71 11.19
C GLY A 483 30.69 -0.51 11.29
N LEU A 484 31.18 -0.35 12.52
CA LEU A 484 32.56 0.03 12.83
C LEU A 484 33.39 -1.17 13.29
N ALA A 485 34.68 -1.10 13.01
CA ALA A 485 35.69 -2.04 13.48
C ALA A 485 36.94 -1.27 13.91
N ARG A 486 37.84 -1.95 14.63
CA ARG A 486 39.20 -1.45 14.88
C ARG A 486 40.16 -2.00 13.85
N ASP A 487 41.10 -1.17 13.41
CA ASP A 487 42.28 -1.62 12.64
C ASP A 487 43.38 -2.16 13.57
N GLY A 488 44.51 -2.57 13.00
CA GLY A 488 45.67 -3.10 13.74
C GLY A 488 46.34 -2.09 14.68
N ASP A 489 46.14 -0.80 14.45
CA ASP A 489 46.61 0.30 15.31
C ASP A 489 45.58 0.68 16.38
N GLY A 490 44.39 0.05 16.33
CA GLY A 490 43.28 0.23 17.25
C GLY A 490 42.40 1.45 16.96
N ASN A 491 42.58 2.11 15.82
CA ASN A 491 41.73 3.22 15.37
C ASN A 491 40.40 2.69 14.83
N LEU A 492 39.33 3.47 15.04
CA LEU A 492 38.03 3.13 14.47
C LEU A 492 37.98 3.49 12.99
N TRP A 493 37.41 2.56 12.22
CA TRP A 493 37.11 2.77 10.82
C TRP A 493 35.81 2.03 10.46
N SER A 494 35.28 2.33 9.28
CA SER A 494 34.09 1.67 8.73
C SER A 494 34.52 0.71 7.62
N PRO A 495 34.49 -0.62 7.84
CA PRO A 495 34.83 -1.60 6.81
C PRO A 495 34.03 -1.46 5.51
N PRO A 496 34.64 -1.73 4.34
CA PRO A 496 33.90 -1.86 3.09
C PRO A 496 32.91 -3.03 3.19
N ASP A 497 31.96 -3.04 2.25
CA ASP A 497 30.79 -3.94 2.31
C ASP A 497 31.16 -5.43 2.41
N ASP A 498 32.26 -5.86 1.82
CA ASP A 498 32.75 -7.24 1.80
C ASP A 498 33.54 -7.66 3.05
N GLU A 499 34.01 -6.70 3.84
CA GLU A 499 34.77 -6.93 5.08
C GLU A 499 33.93 -6.74 6.35
N GLN A 500 32.64 -6.41 6.19
CA GLN A 500 31.72 -6.24 7.31
C GLN A 500 31.45 -7.58 8.02
N LEU A 501 31.54 -7.56 9.35
CA LEU A 501 31.38 -8.75 10.20
C LEU A 501 29.99 -9.38 10.02
N THR A 502 29.97 -10.69 9.78
CA THR A 502 28.73 -11.46 9.59
C THR A 502 28.25 -12.07 10.90
N TRP A 503 26.96 -12.46 10.94
CA TRP A 503 26.42 -13.20 12.09
C TRP A 503 27.15 -14.52 12.37
N ALA A 504 27.72 -15.17 11.34
CA ALA A 504 28.48 -16.41 11.50
C ALA A 504 29.85 -16.17 12.16
N ASP A 505 30.47 -15.02 11.86
CA ASP A 505 31.81 -14.66 12.31
C ASP A 505 31.79 -13.88 13.64
N MET A 506 30.63 -13.37 14.05
CA MET A 506 30.43 -12.57 15.26
C MET A 506 30.88 -13.34 16.51
N PRO A 507 31.86 -12.92 17.32
CA PRO A 507 32.35 -13.65 18.52
C PRO A 507 31.28 -14.03 19.56
N ALA A 508 31.50 -15.13 20.28
CA ALA A 508 30.56 -15.68 21.28
C ALA A 508 30.92 -15.11 22.64
N THR A 509 30.82 -13.79 22.75
CA THR A 509 31.16 -13.05 23.97
C THR A 509 29.94 -12.28 24.47
N ASP A 510 29.88 -12.14 25.79
CA ASP A 510 28.86 -11.37 26.48
C ASP A 510 29.13 -9.85 26.39
N PRO A 511 28.08 -9.01 26.39
CA PRO A 511 26.67 -9.40 26.22
C PRO A 511 26.36 -9.88 24.79
N GLU A 512 25.48 -10.87 24.68
CA GLU A 512 24.89 -11.26 23.40
C GLU A 512 23.97 -10.15 22.88
N LEU A 513 24.26 -9.66 21.67
CA LEU A 513 23.42 -8.66 21.00
C LEU A 513 22.17 -9.32 20.42
N ILE A 514 21.01 -8.76 20.74
CA ILE A 514 19.71 -9.16 20.24
C ILE A 514 19.07 -7.95 19.56
N VAL A 515 19.06 -7.97 18.23
CA VAL A 515 18.43 -6.91 17.45
C VAL A 515 16.94 -7.20 17.36
N CYS A 516 16.13 -6.28 17.86
CA CYS A 516 14.68 -6.40 17.95
C CYS A 516 14.02 -5.69 16.75
N CYS A 517 13.29 -6.45 15.96
CA CYS A 517 12.47 -6.00 14.84
C CYS A 517 11.02 -6.45 15.05
N ALA A 518 10.13 -5.99 14.18
CA ALA A 518 8.73 -6.39 14.20
C ALA A 518 8.32 -7.01 12.87
N ARG A 519 7.79 -8.23 12.93
CA ARG A 519 7.18 -8.88 11.79
C ARG A 519 5.71 -8.48 11.70
N GLN A 520 5.31 -7.95 10.54
CA GLN A 520 3.96 -7.48 10.32
C GLN A 520 3.01 -8.66 10.03
N ARG A 521 1.75 -8.53 10.47
CA ARG A 521 0.71 -9.56 10.31
C ARG A 521 -0.45 -9.03 9.48
N THR A 522 -1.15 -9.96 8.82
CA THR A 522 -2.35 -9.63 8.05
C THR A 522 -3.49 -9.21 8.97
N GLY A 523 -4.08 -8.04 8.68
CA GLY A 523 -5.38 -7.67 9.20
C GLY A 523 -5.39 -7.20 10.65
N ILE A 524 -6.10 -6.09 10.84
CA ILE A 524 -6.58 -5.54 12.11
C ILE A 524 -7.59 -6.53 12.75
N ALA A 525 -7.26 -7.81 12.91
CA ALA A 525 -8.16 -8.79 13.54
C ALA A 525 -8.67 -8.19 14.87
N PRO A 526 -9.98 -8.20 15.17
CA PRO A 526 -10.48 -7.66 16.42
C PRO A 526 -9.79 -8.38 17.59
N GLY A 527 -8.92 -7.67 18.30
CA GLY A 527 -8.14 -8.20 19.43
C GLY A 527 -6.78 -8.85 19.09
N GLY A 528 -6.35 -8.92 17.83
CA GLY A 528 -5.01 -9.41 17.44
C GLY A 528 -3.97 -8.30 17.37
N LEU A 529 -2.73 -8.57 17.80
CA LEU A 529 -1.63 -7.60 17.67
C LEU A 529 -1.22 -7.48 16.18
N PRO A 530 -1.12 -6.26 15.63
CA PRO A 530 -0.87 -6.02 14.19
C PRO A 530 0.55 -6.37 13.74
N ALA A 531 1.44 -6.62 14.70
CA ALA A 531 2.79 -7.13 14.52
C ALA A 531 3.10 -8.18 15.59
N GLU A 532 4.16 -8.96 15.39
CA GLU A 532 4.74 -9.89 16.37
C GLU A 532 6.26 -9.70 16.45
N THR A 533 6.88 -10.20 17.52
CA THR A 533 8.34 -10.15 17.70
C THR A 533 9.05 -10.81 16.53
N PHE A 534 10.07 -10.14 16.00
CA PHE A 534 11.05 -10.72 15.10
C PHE A 534 12.44 -10.31 15.57
N THR A 535 13.21 -11.21 16.16
CA THR A 535 14.53 -10.87 16.68
C THR A 535 15.59 -11.73 16.06
N ILE A 536 16.81 -11.20 16.01
CA ILE A 536 18.00 -11.94 15.59
C ILE A 536 19.13 -11.71 16.61
N SER A 537 19.84 -12.77 16.94
CA SER A 537 21.12 -12.75 17.64
C SER A 537 22.15 -13.60 16.91
N ARG A 538 23.35 -13.76 17.47
CA ARG A 538 24.35 -14.68 16.92
C ARG A 538 23.80 -16.11 16.82
N THR A 539 23.00 -16.52 17.80
CA THR A 539 22.58 -17.92 17.98
C THR A 539 21.22 -18.22 17.35
N GLU A 540 20.24 -17.34 17.56
CA GLU A 540 18.86 -17.60 17.17
C GLU A 540 18.18 -16.44 16.44
N VAL A 541 17.23 -16.80 15.58
CA VAL A 541 16.20 -15.93 15.03
C VAL A 541 14.87 -16.36 15.61
N ARG A 542 14.13 -15.41 16.17
CA ARG A 542 12.81 -15.63 16.75
C ARG A 542 11.73 -14.95 15.92
N MET A 543 10.60 -15.62 15.75
CA MET A 543 9.40 -15.06 15.15
C MET A 543 8.16 -15.52 15.92
N GLY A 544 7.58 -14.62 16.71
CA GLY A 544 6.58 -15.00 17.72
C GLY A 544 7.18 -16.00 18.71
N ASP A 545 6.61 -17.20 18.78
CA ASP A 545 7.11 -18.30 19.62
C ASP A 545 8.03 -19.26 18.87
N HIS A 546 8.17 -19.11 17.55
CA HIS A 546 9.07 -19.93 16.74
C HIS A 546 10.51 -19.45 16.89
N VAL A 547 11.45 -20.39 16.99
CA VAL A 547 12.89 -20.14 17.07
C VAL A 547 13.57 -21.00 16.00
N ALA A 548 14.49 -20.40 15.25
CA ALA A 548 15.34 -21.09 14.30
C ALA A 548 16.81 -20.65 14.51
N PRO A 549 17.80 -21.48 14.19
CA PRO A 549 19.21 -21.07 14.24
C PRO A 549 19.49 -19.91 13.28
N THR A 550 20.25 -18.90 13.72
CA THR A 550 20.62 -17.75 12.85
C THR A 550 21.34 -18.21 11.58
N GLY A 551 22.18 -19.24 11.68
CA GLY A 551 22.86 -19.84 10.52
C GLY A 551 21.89 -20.36 9.45
N ALA A 552 20.74 -20.92 9.84
CA ALA A 552 19.73 -21.40 8.90
C ALA A 552 19.06 -20.24 8.16
N LEU A 553 18.70 -19.16 8.86
CA LEU A 553 18.17 -17.95 8.23
C LEU A 553 19.19 -17.34 7.25
N VAL A 554 20.43 -17.18 7.69
CA VAL A 554 21.53 -16.57 6.90
C VAL A 554 21.82 -17.39 5.64
N ALA A 555 21.77 -18.73 5.72
CA ALA A 555 21.92 -19.62 4.59
C ALA A 555 20.74 -19.53 3.60
N ALA A 556 19.52 -19.31 4.11
CA ALA A 556 18.31 -19.15 3.32
C ALA A 556 18.18 -17.78 2.62
N LEU A 557 19.04 -16.79 2.93
CA LEU A 557 18.98 -15.48 2.30
C LEU A 557 19.29 -15.55 0.80
N PRO A 558 18.39 -15.10 -0.09
CA PRO A 558 18.65 -15.02 -1.52
C PRO A 558 19.73 -13.98 -1.84
N ARG A 559 20.30 -14.04 -3.05
CA ARG A 559 21.43 -13.19 -3.46
C ARG A 559 21.16 -11.68 -3.34
N ASP A 560 19.93 -11.25 -3.57
CA ASP A 560 19.51 -9.84 -3.43
C ASP A 560 19.41 -9.37 -1.97
N LEU A 561 19.44 -10.29 -1.00
CA LEU A 561 19.47 -10.03 0.44
C LEU A 561 20.81 -10.43 1.08
N ALA A 562 21.88 -10.63 0.29
CA ALA A 562 23.19 -11.05 0.80
C ALA A 562 23.78 -10.10 1.85
N ALA A 563 23.44 -8.80 1.81
CA ALA A 563 23.86 -7.83 2.81
C ALA A 563 23.29 -8.13 4.21
N GLU A 564 22.15 -8.82 4.32
CA GLU A 564 21.54 -9.16 5.62
C GLU A 564 22.28 -10.29 6.37
N ARG A 565 23.35 -10.83 5.78
CA ARG A 565 24.31 -11.69 6.49
C ARG A 565 25.16 -10.90 7.49
N GLN A 566 25.31 -9.59 7.26
CA GLN A 566 26.12 -8.69 8.07
C GLN A 566 25.32 -8.20 9.27
N VAL A 567 25.95 -8.16 10.45
CA VAL A 567 25.29 -7.71 11.69
C VAL A 567 24.86 -6.24 11.57
N ALA A 568 25.72 -5.39 11.01
CA ALA A 568 25.46 -3.96 10.83
C ALA A 568 24.27 -3.64 9.91
N SER A 569 23.87 -4.56 9.01
CA SER A 569 22.71 -4.35 8.12
C SER A 569 21.39 -4.30 8.89
N TRP A 570 21.30 -5.04 10.00
CA TRP A 570 20.09 -5.16 10.81
C TRP A 570 19.74 -3.90 11.59
N ILE A 571 20.70 -2.97 11.72
CA ILE A 571 20.47 -1.62 12.24
C ILE A 571 19.37 -0.92 11.44
N ALA A 572 19.37 -1.07 10.11
CA ALA A 572 18.37 -0.46 9.25
C ALA A 572 17.02 -1.16 9.32
N THR A 573 17.01 -2.49 9.47
CA THR A 573 15.78 -3.28 9.62
C THR A 573 15.08 -2.95 10.95
N SER A 574 15.85 -2.89 12.05
CA SER A 574 15.32 -2.50 13.37
C SER A 574 14.94 -1.03 13.44
N GLY A 575 15.58 -0.16 12.65
CA GLY A 575 15.28 1.28 12.56
C GLY A 575 14.30 1.71 11.46
N ALA A 576 13.62 0.76 10.81
CA ALA A 576 12.72 1.00 9.67
C ALA A 576 11.37 1.64 10.09
N ALA A 577 11.42 2.80 10.73
CA ALA A 577 10.26 3.46 11.37
C ALA A 577 9.18 3.91 10.38
N PHE A 578 9.53 4.12 9.10
CA PHE A 578 8.59 4.40 8.04
C PHE A 578 8.43 3.14 7.19
N ALA A 579 7.33 2.41 7.38
CA ALA A 579 7.03 1.22 6.61
C ALA A 579 5.60 1.15 6.09
N SER A 580 5.35 0.38 5.03
CA SER A 580 4.00 0.07 4.53
C SER A 580 3.17 -0.72 5.56
N ALA A 581 3.80 -1.25 6.60
CA ALA A 581 3.10 -1.71 7.79
C ALA A 581 3.88 -1.32 9.04
N MET A 582 3.19 -0.56 9.92
CA MET A 582 3.78 0.04 11.12
C MET A 582 3.10 -0.49 12.39
N GLY A 583 2.59 -1.73 12.37
CA GLY A 583 1.86 -2.32 13.48
C GLY A 583 0.70 -1.42 13.92
N ARG A 584 0.70 -1.03 15.21
CA ARG A 584 -0.30 -0.14 15.83
C ARG A 584 -0.32 1.27 15.23
N LEU A 585 0.74 1.69 14.54
CA LEU A 585 0.92 3.01 13.94
C LEU A 585 0.50 3.08 12.46
N SER A 586 -0.10 2.01 11.91
CA SER A 586 -0.49 1.92 10.50
C SER A 586 -1.54 2.97 10.12
N LYS A 587 -1.33 3.70 9.01
CA LYS A 587 -2.15 4.85 8.58
C LYS A 587 -3.22 4.50 7.53
N GLY A 588 -3.75 3.28 7.54
CA GLY A 588 -4.79 2.87 6.58
C GLY A 588 -4.30 2.85 5.13
N SER A 589 -5.04 3.46 4.18
CA SER A 589 -4.67 3.42 2.75
C SER A 589 -3.41 4.23 2.40
N THR A 590 -2.95 5.11 3.31
CA THR A 590 -1.55 5.56 3.51
C THR A 590 -0.49 4.64 2.95
N ASN A 591 -0.54 3.46 3.54
CA ASN A 591 0.45 2.42 3.45
C ASN A 591 0.58 1.88 2.02
N ALA A 592 -0.52 1.79 1.28
CA ALA A 592 -0.56 1.35 -0.10
C ALA A 592 0.23 2.30 -1.02
N LEU A 593 0.10 3.61 -0.79
CA LEU A 593 0.84 4.63 -1.54
C LEU A 593 2.32 4.61 -1.18
N MET A 594 2.68 4.41 0.10
CA MET A 594 4.07 4.29 0.51
C MET A 594 4.77 3.09 -0.14
N ALA A 595 4.09 1.94 -0.17
CA ALA A 595 4.56 0.74 -0.88
C ALA A 595 4.74 1.01 -2.38
N ALA A 596 3.70 1.57 -3.03
CA ALA A 596 3.73 1.86 -4.47
C ALA A 596 4.83 2.86 -4.87
N LEU A 597 5.11 3.83 -4.00
CA LEU A 597 6.17 4.80 -4.19
C LEU A 597 7.54 4.32 -3.72
N ASN A 598 7.67 3.11 -3.14
CA ASN A 598 8.94 2.63 -2.59
C ASN A 598 9.53 3.57 -1.51
N ILE A 599 8.66 4.23 -0.75
CA ILE A 599 9.02 5.07 0.41
C ILE A 599 9.13 4.22 1.69
N ASP A 600 8.98 2.91 1.54
CA ASP A 600 9.08 1.91 2.61
C ASP A 600 10.55 1.58 2.98
N LEU A 601 10.83 1.53 4.29
CA LEU A 601 12.09 1.07 4.86
C LEU A 601 12.03 -0.38 5.37
N GLY A 602 10.88 -1.03 5.42
CA GLY A 602 10.75 -2.44 5.74
C GLY A 602 11.27 -3.36 4.64
N ILE A 603 11.46 -4.63 4.98
CA ILE A 603 12.02 -5.63 4.07
C ILE A 603 11.32 -6.97 4.19
N TRP A 604 11.34 -7.73 3.09
CA TRP A 604 10.87 -9.11 3.06
C TRP A 604 12.04 -10.05 3.37
N LEU A 605 11.94 -10.83 4.46
CA LEU A 605 12.95 -11.78 4.92
C LEU A 605 12.45 -13.22 4.85
N PRO A 606 13.32 -14.24 4.66
CA PRO A 606 12.91 -15.64 4.71
C PRO A 606 12.16 -15.96 6.00
N ASN A 607 11.06 -16.71 5.89
CA ASN A 607 10.23 -17.09 7.02
C ASN A 607 10.99 -18.09 7.91
N PRO A 608 11.31 -17.77 9.18
CA PRO A 608 12.05 -18.66 10.07
C PRO A 608 11.39 -20.03 10.29
N ARG A 609 10.07 -20.17 10.05
CA ARG A 609 9.38 -21.47 10.11
C ARG A 609 9.75 -22.43 8.98
N LEU A 610 10.37 -21.92 7.91
CA LEU A 610 10.64 -22.66 6.69
C LEU A 610 12.14 -22.79 6.40
N VAL A 611 13.02 -22.10 7.15
CA VAL A 611 14.47 -22.08 6.83
C VAL A 611 15.18 -23.40 7.12
N GLU A 612 14.61 -24.24 7.97
CA GLU A 612 15.13 -25.57 8.30
C GLU A 612 14.49 -26.68 7.44
N ASP A 613 13.49 -26.35 6.62
CA ASP A 613 12.88 -27.31 5.69
C ASP A 613 13.77 -27.47 4.45
N PRO A 614 14.34 -28.67 4.19
CA PRO A 614 15.22 -28.89 3.05
C PRO A 614 14.51 -28.75 1.69
N HIS A 615 13.17 -28.83 1.67
CA HIS A 615 12.38 -28.64 0.45
C HIS A 615 11.99 -27.17 0.23
N ALA A 616 12.08 -26.33 1.26
CA ALA A 616 11.79 -24.91 1.13
C ALA A 616 12.89 -24.22 0.32
N ARG A 617 12.49 -23.47 -0.72
CA ARG A 617 13.39 -22.66 -1.54
C ARG A 617 13.05 -21.20 -1.39
N PHE A 618 14.08 -20.37 -1.19
CA PHE A 618 13.93 -18.91 -1.09
C PHE A 618 14.53 -18.24 -2.34
N PRO A 619 13.76 -18.16 -3.45
CA PRO A 619 14.21 -17.44 -4.63
C PRO A 619 14.22 -15.92 -4.36
N LYS A 620 14.69 -15.15 -5.34
CA LYS A 620 14.65 -13.68 -5.31
C LYS A 620 13.25 -13.15 -4.96
N VAL A 621 13.18 -12.09 -4.14
CA VAL A 621 11.90 -11.45 -3.81
C VAL A 621 11.37 -10.68 -5.03
N ARG A 622 10.25 -11.14 -5.59
CA ARG A 622 9.64 -10.59 -6.82
C ARG A 622 8.56 -9.56 -6.51
N PHE A 623 8.13 -8.83 -7.55
CA PHE A 623 7.04 -7.84 -7.48
C PHE A 623 5.71 -8.37 -6.95
N GLY A 624 5.50 -9.70 -6.91
CA GLY A 624 4.35 -10.29 -6.18
C GLY A 624 4.28 -9.83 -4.72
N TYR A 625 5.43 -9.68 -4.06
CA TYR A 625 5.51 -9.18 -2.68
C TYR A 625 5.27 -7.66 -2.59
N LEU A 626 5.59 -6.88 -3.63
CA LEU A 626 5.17 -5.47 -3.71
C LEU A 626 3.64 -5.33 -3.76
N PHE A 627 2.96 -6.17 -4.54
CA PHE A 627 1.49 -6.13 -4.57
C PHE A 627 0.88 -6.56 -3.24
N LYS A 628 1.47 -7.56 -2.58
CA LYS A 628 1.08 -7.93 -1.21
C LYS A 628 1.21 -6.72 -0.28
N GLU A 629 2.30 -5.97 -0.38
CA GLU A 629 2.55 -4.76 0.38
C GLU A 629 1.53 -3.64 0.10
N ILE A 630 1.28 -3.31 -1.18
CA ILE A 630 0.27 -2.33 -1.61
C ILE A 630 -1.12 -2.70 -1.11
N LEU A 631 -1.45 -4.00 -1.09
CA LEU A 631 -2.73 -4.53 -0.62
C LEU A 631 -2.78 -4.71 0.91
N GLY A 632 -1.69 -4.43 1.64
CA GLY A 632 -1.59 -4.59 3.09
C GLY A 632 -1.65 -6.05 3.56
N TRP A 633 -1.10 -6.96 2.77
CA TRP A 633 -1.16 -8.40 2.98
C TRP A 633 0.19 -8.98 3.43
N TYR A 634 0.25 -9.40 4.70
CA TYR A 634 1.42 -10.03 5.32
C TYR A 634 1.06 -11.40 5.90
N ASP A 635 1.11 -12.47 5.10
CA ASP A 635 0.69 -13.81 5.54
C ASP A 635 1.75 -14.49 6.43
N PRO A 636 1.42 -15.00 7.64
CA PRO A 636 2.31 -15.88 8.42
C PRO A 636 2.81 -17.10 7.65
N ALA A 637 2.07 -17.53 6.64
CA ALA A 637 2.37 -18.68 5.81
C ALA A 637 3.36 -18.40 4.67
N ASP A 638 3.65 -17.16 4.32
CA ASP A 638 4.46 -16.88 3.12
C ASP A 638 5.92 -17.33 3.28
N ARG A 639 6.60 -17.62 2.16
CA ARG A 639 8.06 -17.89 2.17
C ARG A 639 8.84 -16.69 2.67
N PHE A 640 8.37 -15.48 2.38
CA PHE A 640 8.94 -14.27 2.92
C PHE A 640 7.97 -13.59 3.87
N VAL A 641 8.48 -13.05 4.96
CA VAL A 641 7.74 -12.32 5.97
C VAL A 641 8.24 -10.88 5.98
N PHE A 642 7.31 -9.94 6.11
CA PHE A 642 7.67 -8.52 6.10
C PHE A 642 8.08 -8.07 7.50
N VAL A 643 9.29 -7.52 7.60
CA VAL A 643 9.95 -7.13 8.84
C VAL A 643 10.31 -5.65 8.77
N ALA A 644 10.01 -4.93 9.85
CA ALA A 644 10.24 -3.49 10.00
C ALA A 644 10.67 -3.18 11.43
N ASP A 645 10.61 -1.90 11.82
CA ASP A 645 11.06 -1.40 13.12
C ASP A 645 10.47 -2.16 14.30
N GLY A 646 11.31 -2.52 15.27
CA GLY A 646 10.89 -3.22 16.49
C GLY A 646 9.83 -2.47 17.29
N GLY A 647 9.84 -1.13 17.25
CA GLY A 647 8.85 -0.28 17.88
C GLY A 647 7.42 -0.45 17.35
N HIS A 648 7.23 -1.11 16.20
CA HIS A 648 5.90 -1.49 15.73
C HIS A 648 5.27 -2.65 16.52
N TRP A 649 6.10 -3.42 17.22
CA TRP A 649 5.70 -4.48 18.16
C TRP A 649 5.86 -4.02 19.61
N GLU A 650 7.09 -3.69 20.01
CA GLU A 650 7.47 -3.34 21.37
C GLU A 650 8.74 -2.48 21.31
N ASN A 651 8.69 -1.27 21.87
CA ASN A 651 9.68 -0.24 21.60
C ASN A 651 10.91 -0.28 22.52
N LEU A 652 10.84 -0.94 23.68
CA LEU A 652 11.90 -0.93 24.70
C LEU A 652 12.92 -2.07 24.52
N GLY A 653 12.56 -3.14 23.82
CA GLY A 653 13.37 -4.36 23.76
C GLY A 653 13.34 -5.17 25.07
N LEU A 654 12.44 -4.79 25.98
CA LEU A 654 12.31 -5.35 27.33
C LEU A 654 11.72 -6.76 27.28
N VAL A 655 10.77 -7.00 26.37
CA VAL A 655 10.09 -8.29 26.25
C VAL A 655 11.06 -9.43 25.99
N GLU A 656 12.15 -9.19 25.25
CA GLU A 656 13.13 -10.22 24.96
C GLU A 656 14.05 -10.54 26.15
N LEU A 657 14.32 -9.56 27.02
CA LEU A 657 15.04 -9.78 28.27
C LEU A 657 14.18 -10.52 29.31
N LEU A 658 12.89 -10.17 29.40
CA LEU A 658 11.92 -10.89 30.22
C LEU A 658 11.76 -12.33 29.76
N ARG A 659 11.68 -12.55 28.43
CA ARG A 659 11.62 -13.89 27.83
C ARG A 659 12.86 -14.73 28.17
N ARG A 660 14.03 -14.08 28.31
CA ARG A 660 15.30 -14.69 28.73
C ARG A 660 15.49 -14.79 30.24
N ARG A 661 14.52 -14.31 31.04
CA ARG A 661 14.54 -14.31 32.51
C ARG A 661 15.78 -13.62 33.09
N ALA A 662 16.14 -12.45 32.55
CA ALA A 662 17.14 -11.61 33.20
C ALA A 662 16.71 -11.26 34.64
N ALA A 663 17.60 -11.48 35.61
CA ALA A 663 17.33 -11.15 37.02
C ALA A 663 17.24 -9.65 37.24
N THR A 664 18.12 -8.91 36.58
CA THR A 664 18.17 -7.45 36.62
C THR A 664 18.14 -6.93 35.19
N ILE A 665 17.30 -5.93 34.94
CA ILE A 665 17.21 -5.27 33.63
C ILE A 665 17.49 -3.78 33.79
N LEU A 666 18.45 -3.28 33.02
CA LEU A 666 18.69 -1.85 32.86
C LEU A 666 18.07 -1.39 31.53
N CYS A 667 17.01 -0.60 31.61
CA CYS A 667 16.31 -0.07 30.45
C CYS A 667 16.74 1.35 30.15
N ILE A 668 17.42 1.53 29.01
CA ILE A 668 17.77 2.84 28.46
C ILE A 668 16.66 3.24 27.49
N ASP A 669 15.71 4.04 27.99
CA ASP A 669 14.56 4.51 27.22
C ASP A 669 14.76 5.93 26.68
N ALA A 670 14.83 6.04 25.35
CA ALA A 670 14.84 7.31 24.61
C ALA A 670 13.63 7.48 23.69
N SER A 671 12.47 6.94 24.10
CA SER A 671 11.17 7.03 23.41
C SER A 671 10.59 8.45 23.37
N GLY A 672 11.01 9.32 24.29
CA GLY A 672 10.52 10.70 24.39
C GLY A 672 9.31 10.88 25.30
N ASP A 673 9.05 9.93 26.20
CA ASP A 673 8.06 10.07 27.27
C ASP A 673 8.36 11.32 28.14
N GLN A 674 7.31 11.94 28.68
CA GLN A 674 7.49 13.04 29.65
C GLN A 674 8.15 12.50 30.92
N VAL A 675 8.93 13.34 31.60
CA VAL A 675 9.57 12.96 32.87
C VAL A 675 8.52 12.46 33.87
N GLY A 676 8.67 11.22 34.35
CA GLY A 676 7.73 10.57 35.27
C GLY A 676 6.52 9.91 34.60
N ALA A 677 6.40 9.99 33.27
CA ALA A 677 5.43 9.23 32.49
C ALA A 677 6.09 7.98 31.89
N PHE A 678 5.34 6.89 31.82
CA PHE A 678 5.77 5.59 31.32
C PHE A 678 4.82 5.11 30.21
N THR A 679 4.46 6.02 29.31
CA THR A 679 3.50 5.74 28.22
C THR A 679 4.03 4.71 27.24
N THR A 680 5.34 4.57 27.11
CA THR A 680 5.98 3.56 26.26
C THR A 680 5.95 2.15 26.89
N LEU A 681 5.72 2.04 28.21
CA LEU A 681 5.54 0.75 28.91
C LEU A 681 4.11 0.16 28.77
N HIS A 682 3.16 0.89 28.16
CA HIS A 682 1.73 0.55 28.12
C HIS A 682 1.25 -0.29 26.93
#